data_AF-A0AAV9X6P7-F1
#
_entry.id   AF-A0AAV9X6P7-F1
#
_cell.length_a   1.000
_cell.length_b   1.000
_cell.length_c   1.000
_cell.angle_alpha   90.00
_cell.angle_beta   90.00
_cell.angle_gamma   90.00
#
_symmetry.space_group_name_H-M   'P 1'
#
loop_
_entity.id
_entity.type
_entity.pdbx_description
1 polymer ?
#
loop_
_entity_poly.entity_id
_entity_poly.type
_entity_poly.pdbx_seq_one_letter_code
_entity_poly.pdbx_strand_id
1 'polypeptide(L)'
;MWNKFTQSIQEPAAPPLPNRTLSGPQSFTPPPPTRVLSGAYSNGPAAARVTPRSSSLNLSLSNSSNVSLSGSGTRQGTPQIAVINSSTGPGYRAAVSSSKPSEGKESLKKLGDILGTKYVSGDKPLAQDPLAGLNLDEELDFGGLSIDEFLQQDTSIPQTGSKDQPVIEQTVQDYEKEKDKFQDLHKSIKACDEVLQSVESYLSSFKTDLGRVSAEIETLQNRSLALNTKLDNRKDVEKLLTPILEDIALPPSVIQIIAESDVNENWVKSLQEADKKIKALDRRKTQNIKAVEDVKPELEKLTNRAIERLRDYFVSKIKSLRIPNTNAQIIQQNGFLRYKELFGFMARHHPQLADEIGQAYINTMRWYYLSHFQRYQKALEKIKLHNIEKTDLLGLEDNTRRGPLLPGMKASVPSSVDAITLGRRFDVYKNQDAPLIQAQAAEDEKASYYIELPFRSYNFAIAENVASEFTFITDFFAHKKFDQLSKMFHQIFDPTLNAGQNFTRLLVENSLDALGILLCVRLNQQSAFFLQRRRVPVLENYINGTNILLWPRFQQVMDMHSESLRKSAGTGRQSAIASAANDMAKQSAAPHPLTQKFAQFMHSLLLLSSDAGDDEPSTNSLRRIRSDFEAFLTKLSAGISDKVKRERFLFNNYSLTLTIISDTEGKLASEQKTHFEALMKAFSPDHHSR
;
A
#
# COMPACT_ATOMS: atom_id res chain seq x y z
N MET A 1 -13.98 15.93 -2.47
CA MET A 1 -13.59 17.10 -3.30
C MET A 1 -12.47 17.95 -2.66
N TRP A 2 -11.91 17.47 -1.53
CA TRP A 2 -10.89 18.07 -0.70
C TRP A 2 -9.86 19.03 -1.33
N ASN A 3 -9.11 18.62 -2.36
CA ASN A 3 -8.05 19.47 -2.95
C ASN A 3 -8.55 20.86 -3.37
N LYS A 4 -9.76 20.97 -3.92
CA LYS A 4 -10.37 22.27 -4.27
C LYS A 4 -10.76 23.05 -3.03
N PHE A 5 -11.31 22.39 -2.01
CA PHE A 5 -11.69 23.02 -0.74
C PHE A 5 -10.46 23.66 -0.06
N THR A 6 -9.35 22.92 0.07
CA THR A 6 -8.09 23.45 0.65
C THR A 6 -7.47 24.58 -0.16
N GLN A 7 -7.59 24.56 -1.50
CA GLN A 7 -7.14 25.64 -2.37
C GLN A 7 -8.04 26.88 -2.25
N SER A 8 -9.30 26.70 -1.86
CA SER A 8 -10.31 27.77 -1.81
C SER A 8 -10.48 28.49 -0.47
N ILE A 9 -9.67 28.11 0.54
CA ILE A 9 -9.51 28.83 1.82
C ILE A 9 -8.32 29.83 1.74
N GLN A 10 -7.61 29.86 0.62
CA GLN A 10 -6.45 30.72 0.38
C GLN A 10 -6.87 32.19 0.12
N GLU A 11 -5.95 33.13 0.29
CA GLU A 11 -6.06 34.47 -0.30
C GLU A 11 -5.38 34.50 -1.68
N PRO A 12 -5.76 35.42 -2.57
CA PRO A 12 -4.86 35.81 -3.65
C PRO A 12 -3.56 36.35 -3.04
N ALA A 13 -2.41 36.01 -3.63
CA ALA A 13 -1.15 36.63 -3.23
C ALA A 13 -1.25 38.15 -3.36
N ALA A 14 -0.75 38.88 -2.36
CA ALA A 14 -0.75 40.34 -2.38
C ALA A 14 -0.09 40.86 -3.67
N PRO A 15 -0.67 41.86 -4.34
CA PRO A 15 -0.10 42.38 -5.58
C PRO A 15 1.31 42.91 -5.32
N PRO A 16 2.28 42.67 -6.23
CA PRO A 16 3.63 43.19 -6.06
C PRO A 16 3.59 44.71 -5.98
N LEU A 17 4.30 45.27 -5.00
CA LEU A 17 4.41 46.71 -4.81
C LEU A 17 4.90 47.38 -6.12
N PRO A 18 4.30 48.51 -6.54
CA PRO A 18 4.67 49.15 -7.79
C PRO A 18 6.12 49.63 -7.72
N ASN A 19 6.97 49.11 -8.62
CA ASN A 19 8.37 49.49 -8.71
C ASN A 19 8.49 51.00 -9.00
N ARG A 20 9.39 51.68 -8.28
CA ARG A 20 9.74 53.08 -8.53
C ARG A 20 10.29 53.24 -9.96
N THR A 21 9.55 53.90 -10.83
CA THR A 21 10.03 54.30 -12.16
C THR A 21 10.95 55.52 -12.02
N LEU A 22 12.23 55.36 -12.36
CA LEU A 22 13.12 56.48 -12.66
C LEU A 22 12.91 56.96 -14.11
N SER A 23 13.20 58.24 -14.35
CA SER A 23 12.81 58.98 -15.55
C SER A 23 13.78 58.85 -16.73
N GLY A 24 13.25 58.73 -17.95
CA GLY A 24 14.00 58.88 -19.20
C GLY A 24 13.12 58.65 -20.45
N PRO A 25 12.90 59.66 -21.31
CA PRO A 25 12.03 59.53 -22.49
C PRO A 25 12.80 59.36 -23.80
N GLN A 26 12.34 58.44 -24.65
CA GLN A 26 12.51 58.52 -26.11
C GLN A 26 11.25 58.02 -26.82
N SER A 27 10.97 58.57 -28.00
CA SER A 27 9.82 58.28 -28.85
C SER A 27 10.26 57.63 -30.18
N PHE A 28 9.39 56.85 -30.82
CA PHE A 28 8.95 57.04 -32.23
C PHE A 28 7.85 56.03 -32.62
N THR A 29 7.32 56.14 -33.85
CA THR A 29 5.92 55.85 -34.25
C THR A 29 5.64 54.48 -34.94
N PRO A 30 4.35 54.09 -35.15
CA PRO A 30 3.88 52.77 -35.65
C PRO A 30 3.47 52.84 -37.17
N PRO A 31 2.61 51.99 -37.79
CA PRO A 31 1.92 50.73 -37.40
C PRO A 31 2.33 49.55 -38.36
N PRO A 32 1.51 48.73 -39.10
CA PRO A 32 0.06 48.63 -39.37
C PRO A 32 -0.68 47.41 -38.73
N PRO A 33 -2.02 47.31 -38.81
CA PRO A 33 -2.82 46.18 -38.23
C PRO A 33 -3.45 45.23 -39.27
N THR A 34 -3.91 44.04 -38.84
CA THR A 34 -4.81 43.16 -39.62
C THR A 34 -5.91 42.49 -38.78
N ARG A 35 -7.00 42.13 -39.48
CA ARG A 35 -8.39 42.05 -39.00
C ARG A 35 -8.79 40.67 -38.41
N VAL A 36 -9.56 40.75 -37.33
CA VAL A 36 -10.59 39.82 -36.80
C VAL A 36 -11.07 38.68 -37.74
N LEU A 37 -11.24 37.48 -37.19
CA LEU A 37 -12.41 36.61 -37.47
C LEU A 37 -12.70 35.65 -36.31
N SER A 38 -13.94 35.15 -36.20
CA SER A 38 -14.42 34.32 -35.08
C SER A 38 -15.25 33.13 -35.57
N GLY A 39 -15.05 31.96 -34.94
CA GLY A 39 -15.89 30.77 -35.08
C GLY A 39 -15.37 29.69 -34.10
N ALA A 40 -16.12 29.03 -33.20
CA ALA A 40 -17.52 28.60 -33.09
C ALA A 40 -17.70 27.09 -33.34
N TYR A 41 -17.74 26.34 -32.22
CA TYR A 41 -18.34 25.02 -31.99
C TYR A 41 -18.00 23.81 -32.89
N SER A 42 -17.53 22.71 -32.28
CA SER A 42 -18.32 21.47 -32.13
C SER A 42 -17.56 20.36 -31.35
N ASN A 43 -18.27 19.30 -30.94
CA ASN A 43 -17.78 18.20 -30.10
C ASN A 43 -17.23 17.02 -30.93
N GLY A 44 -16.31 16.23 -30.37
CA GLY A 44 -15.98 14.89 -30.90
C GLY A 44 -14.78 14.21 -30.20
N PRO A 45 -14.94 13.04 -29.55
CA PRO A 45 -13.84 12.37 -28.84
C PRO A 45 -13.20 11.21 -29.64
N ALA A 46 -11.87 11.19 -29.69
CA ALA A 46 -11.02 10.03 -30.02
C ALA A 46 -9.71 10.18 -29.23
N ALA A 47 -9.35 9.27 -28.31
CA ALA A 47 -8.87 7.90 -28.52
C ALA A 47 -7.38 7.84 -28.94
N ALA A 48 -6.63 6.96 -28.28
CA ALA A 48 -5.16 6.98 -28.30
C ALA A 48 -4.55 6.56 -29.65
N ARG A 49 -3.36 7.08 -29.96
CA ARG A 49 -2.46 6.47 -30.94
C ARG A 49 -1.01 6.42 -30.45
N VAL A 50 -0.53 5.21 -30.19
CA VAL A 50 0.89 4.91 -30.00
C VAL A 50 1.51 4.65 -31.36
N THR A 51 2.68 5.23 -31.64
CA THR A 51 3.60 4.79 -32.70
C THR A 51 5.05 4.83 -32.21
N PRO A 52 5.95 3.95 -32.71
CA PRO A 52 7.19 3.62 -31.99
C PRO A 52 8.48 4.03 -32.73
N ARG A 53 9.62 3.57 -32.19
CA ARG A 53 11.00 3.60 -32.73
C ARG A 53 11.79 4.91 -32.61
N SER A 54 12.67 4.93 -31.63
CA SER A 54 14.11 5.00 -31.92
C SER A 54 14.86 4.04 -30.99
N SER A 55 15.99 3.50 -31.45
CA SER A 55 16.77 2.50 -30.70
C SER A 55 18.26 2.81 -30.81
N SER A 56 18.86 3.22 -29.71
CA SER A 56 20.31 3.43 -29.58
C SER A 56 20.83 2.61 -28.41
N LEU A 57 21.54 1.52 -28.74
CA LEU A 57 22.35 0.79 -27.78
C LEU A 57 23.51 1.68 -27.34
N ASN A 58 23.79 1.72 -26.03
CA ASN A 58 25.12 2.03 -25.51
C ASN A 58 25.29 1.32 -24.17
N LEU A 59 26.11 0.27 -24.18
CA LEU A 59 26.55 -0.46 -22.99
C LEU A 59 27.92 0.06 -22.59
N SER A 60 28.02 0.66 -21.40
CA SER A 60 29.29 1.03 -20.79
C SER A 60 29.42 0.36 -19.42
N LEU A 61 29.94 -0.88 -19.40
CA LEU A 61 30.46 -1.47 -18.16
C LEU A 61 31.89 -0.98 -17.95
N SER A 62 32.25 -0.67 -16.71
CA SER A 62 33.58 -0.16 -16.35
C SER A 62 34.13 -0.82 -15.08
N ASN A 63 34.76 -1.98 -15.26
CA ASN A 63 35.83 -2.55 -14.43
C ASN A 63 36.58 -3.54 -15.37
N SER A 64 37.90 -3.50 -15.55
CA SER A 64 38.98 -3.70 -14.57
C SER A 64 38.93 -5.12 -13.93
N SER A 65 39.99 -5.94 -13.97
CA SER A 65 41.34 -5.70 -14.52
C SER A 65 42.13 -7.01 -14.81
N ASN A 66 43.26 -6.85 -15.51
CA ASN A 66 44.53 -7.61 -15.38
C ASN A 66 44.78 -8.98 -16.06
N VAL A 67 45.98 -9.05 -16.66
CA VAL A 67 46.88 -10.21 -16.94
C VAL A 67 46.54 -11.17 -18.09
N SER A 68 47.29 -10.98 -19.20
CA SER A 68 48.22 -11.91 -19.90
C SER A 68 47.98 -13.44 -19.89
N LEU A 69 48.35 -14.21 -20.93
CA LEU A 69 49.47 -14.04 -21.86
C LEU A 69 49.19 -14.65 -23.26
N SER A 70 50.01 -14.24 -24.24
CA SER A 70 50.13 -14.63 -25.65
C SER A 70 49.89 -16.11 -26.05
N GLY A 71 49.31 -16.31 -27.25
CA GLY A 71 49.26 -17.60 -27.96
C GLY A 71 48.74 -17.47 -29.40
N SER A 72 49.61 -17.14 -30.36
CA SER A 72 49.22 -16.98 -31.77
C SER A 72 49.22 -18.34 -32.51
N GLY A 73 48.15 -18.66 -33.23
CA GLY A 73 47.98 -19.96 -33.90
C GLY A 73 46.80 -20.01 -34.88
N THR A 74 46.95 -19.42 -36.05
CA THR A 74 46.09 -19.65 -37.24
C THR A 74 46.15 -21.13 -37.69
N ARG A 75 45.15 -21.73 -38.35
CA ARG A 75 44.15 -21.20 -39.31
C ARG A 75 42.95 -22.18 -39.52
N GLN A 76 41.77 -21.61 -39.81
CA GLN A 76 40.67 -22.11 -40.69
C GLN A 76 40.12 -23.57 -40.58
N GLY A 77 38.79 -23.69 -40.39
CA GLY A 77 38.02 -24.93 -40.60
C GLY A 77 36.56 -24.88 -40.11
N THR A 78 35.63 -24.44 -40.95
CA THR A 78 34.15 -24.44 -40.74
C THR A 78 33.49 -25.47 -41.69
N PRO A 79 32.18 -25.85 -41.60
CA PRO A 79 31.05 -25.20 -40.88
C PRO A 79 30.12 -26.16 -40.08
N GLN A 80 28.91 -25.67 -39.77
CA GLN A 80 27.83 -26.30 -38.96
C GLN A 80 26.99 -27.36 -39.69
N ILE A 81 26.18 -28.10 -38.91
CA ILE A 81 24.74 -28.47 -39.12
C ILE A 81 24.25 -29.16 -37.81
N ALA A 82 23.00 -29.15 -37.35
CA ALA A 82 21.88 -28.20 -37.36
C ALA A 82 20.86 -28.65 -36.27
N VAL A 83 19.85 -27.83 -35.91
CA VAL A 83 18.89 -28.10 -34.80
C VAL A 83 17.56 -28.71 -35.29
N ILE A 84 16.96 -29.62 -34.50
CA ILE A 84 15.51 -29.81 -34.25
C ILE A 84 15.37 -30.78 -33.04
N ASN A 85 14.56 -30.66 -31.98
CA ASN A 85 13.51 -29.74 -31.47
C ASN A 85 12.13 -30.41 -31.30
N SER A 86 11.77 -30.80 -30.06
CA SER A 86 10.42 -31.17 -29.57
C SER A 86 10.45 -31.48 -28.06
N SER A 87 9.35 -31.58 -27.31
CA SER A 87 8.29 -30.61 -26.99
C SER A 87 7.25 -31.26 -26.05
N THR A 88 6.76 -30.54 -25.02
CA THR A 88 5.57 -30.83 -24.17
C THR A 88 5.52 -32.12 -23.32
N GLY A 89 5.08 -31.98 -22.04
CA GLY A 89 4.65 -33.08 -21.14
C GLY A 89 3.11 -33.23 -21.12
N PRO A 90 2.42 -33.54 -19.98
CA PRO A 90 2.89 -33.71 -18.58
C PRO A 90 2.32 -34.97 -17.84
N GLY A 91 2.70 -35.20 -16.57
CA GLY A 91 2.15 -36.26 -15.69
C GLY A 91 2.66 -36.18 -14.24
N TYR A 92 1.95 -36.77 -13.25
CA TYR A 92 2.16 -36.50 -11.81
C TYR A 92 2.41 -37.74 -10.92
N ARG A 93 3.13 -37.48 -9.80
CA ARG A 93 3.17 -38.17 -8.47
C ARG A 93 4.10 -39.39 -8.22
N ALA A 94 5.17 -39.08 -7.47
CA ALA A 94 5.53 -39.63 -6.15
C ALA A 94 6.46 -40.87 -6.00
N ALA A 95 7.17 -40.86 -4.85
CA ALA A 95 7.87 -41.95 -4.14
C ALA A 95 9.34 -42.35 -4.49
N VAL A 96 10.28 -41.75 -3.71
CA VAL A 96 11.35 -42.42 -2.93
C VAL A 96 12.53 -43.18 -3.60
N SER A 97 13.73 -42.66 -3.33
CA SER A 97 15.05 -43.33 -3.16
C SER A 97 15.94 -43.75 -4.35
N SER A 98 17.26 -43.56 -4.15
CA SER A 98 18.41 -44.12 -4.91
C SER A 98 18.56 -43.62 -6.37
N SER A 99 19.73 -43.67 -7.04
CA SER A 99 21.10 -44.08 -6.65
C SER A 99 22.15 -43.26 -7.43
N LYS A 100 23.41 -43.20 -6.95
CA LYS A 100 24.55 -42.64 -7.72
C LYS A 100 24.93 -43.53 -8.92
N PRO A 101 25.49 -42.89 -9.97
CA PRO A 101 26.53 -43.42 -10.84
C PRO A 101 27.48 -44.42 -10.20
N SER A 102 27.74 -45.62 -10.73
CA SER A 102 28.88 -46.43 -10.27
C SER A 102 29.66 -46.99 -11.46
N GLU A 103 30.69 -46.27 -11.87
CA GLU A 103 31.71 -46.75 -12.81
C GLU A 103 33.05 -46.82 -12.08
N GLY A 104 33.76 -47.95 -12.25
CA GLY A 104 34.95 -48.32 -11.49
C GLY A 104 35.08 -49.82 -11.21
N LYS A 105 33.99 -50.59 -11.33
CA LYS A 105 34.03 -52.07 -11.23
C LYS A 105 34.51 -52.77 -12.50
N GLU A 106 34.36 -52.16 -13.68
CA GLU A 106 34.97 -52.70 -14.91
C GLU A 106 36.50 -52.64 -14.91
N SER A 107 37.06 -51.52 -14.43
CA SER A 107 38.52 -51.28 -14.39
C SER A 107 39.24 -52.35 -13.57
N LEU A 108 38.68 -52.69 -12.40
CA LEU A 108 39.20 -53.74 -11.53
C LEU A 108 39.03 -55.15 -12.14
N LYS A 109 37.95 -55.39 -12.90
CA LYS A 109 37.75 -56.67 -13.60
C LYS A 109 38.82 -56.90 -14.68
N LYS A 110 39.07 -55.86 -15.49
CA LYS A 110 40.09 -55.87 -16.56
C LYS A 110 41.52 -56.01 -16.01
N LEU A 111 41.81 -55.52 -14.79
CA LEU A 111 43.08 -55.78 -14.10
C LEU A 111 43.19 -57.22 -13.58
N GLY A 112 42.10 -57.81 -13.08
CA GLY A 112 42.07 -59.20 -12.63
C GLY A 112 42.37 -60.20 -13.75
N ASP A 113 41.82 -59.99 -14.94
CA ASP A 113 42.06 -60.85 -16.11
C ASP A 113 43.52 -60.75 -16.63
N ILE A 114 44.23 -59.65 -16.35
CA ILE A 114 45.65 -59.46 -16.72
C ILE A 114 46.60 -60.13 -15.70
N LEU A 115 46.23 -60.21 -14.42
CA LEU A 115 47.12 -60.71 -13.36
C LEU A 115 47.08 -62.23 -13.12
N GLY A 116 46.39 -62.99 -13.99
CA GLY A 116 46.54 -64.45 -14.14
C GLY A 116 46.14 -65.33 -12.95
N THR A 117 45.60 -64.77 -11.87
CA THR A 117 45.39 -65.47 -10.59
C THR A 117 43.93 -65.45 -10.15
N LYS A 118 43.31 -66.64 -10.12
CA LYS A 118 41.91 -66.81 -9.70
C LYS A 118 41.80 -66.85 -8.18
N TYR A 119 41.30 -65.79 -7.56
CA TYR A 119 40.89 -65.82 -6.16
C TYR A 119 39.48 -66.41 -6.00
N VAL A 120 39.37 -67.41 -5.12
CA VAL A 120 38.11 -67.90 -4.55
C VAL A 120 38.07 -67.51 -3.08
N SER A 121 36.98 -66.87 -2.65
CA SER A 121 36.80 -66.46 -1.25
C SER A 121 36.07 -67.54 -0.45
N GLY A 122 36.59 -67.91 0.72
CA GLY A 122 35.91 -68.81 1.67
C GLY A 122 36.69 -69.01 2.97
N ASP A 123 36.10 -68.60 4.11
CA ASP A 123 36.71 -68.66 5.44
C ASP A 123 37.09 -70.07 5.91
N LYS A 124 38.29 -70.23 6.51
CA LYS A 124 38.49 -70.60 7.94
C LYS A 124 39.99 -70.59 8.34
N PRO A 125 40.37 -70.71 9.64
CA PRO A 125 41.54 -70.00 10.18
C PRO A 125 42.82 -70.84 10.40
N LEU A 126 43.86 -70.11 10.84
CA LEU A 126 45.15 -70.52 11.44
C LEU A 126 46.38 -70.63 10.51
N ALA A 127 47.50 -70.20 11.09
CA ALA A 127 48.91 -70.54 10.82
C ALA A 127 49.72 -69.82 9.70
N GLN A 128 50.91 -69.36 10.16
CA GLN A 128 52.23 -69.33 9.51
C GLN A 128 52.59 -68.29 8.44
N ASP A 129 53.90 -67.96 8.43
CA ASP A 129 54.52 -66.89 7.64
C ASP A 129 54.70 -67.26 6.16
N PRO A 130 54.44 -66.31 5.23
CA PRO A 130 54.53 -66.53 3.78
C PRO A 130 55.98 -66.48 3.24
N LEU A 131 56.95 -67.05 3.96
CA LEU A 131 58.36 -67.12 3.54
C LEU A 131 58.97 -68.54 3.56
N ALA A 132 58.28 -69.54 4.12
CA ALA A 132 58.77 -70.91 4.29
C ALA A 132 58.61 -71.79 3.02
N GLY A 133 58.92 -71.24 1.83
CA GLY A 133 58.51 -71.82 0.54
C GLY A 133 59.59 -71.89 -0.56
N LEU A 134 60.86 -71.66 -0.23
CA LEU A 134 61.98 -71.72 -1.19
C LEU A 134 63.17 -72.51 -0.61
N ASN A 135 62.97 -73.80 -0.37
CA ASN A 135 64.09 -74.72 -0.16
C ASN A 135 64.80 -74.96 -1.50
N LEU A 136 66.06 -74.53 -1.58
CA LEU A 136 67.05 -74.98 -2.55
C LEU A 136 68.22 -75.61 -1.79
N ASP A 137 67.87 -76.52 -0.88
CA ASP A 137 68.81 -77.33 -0.11
C ASP A 137 69.30 -78.50 -0.98
N GLU A 138 70.16 -78.22 -1.95
CA GLU A 138 71.10 -79.23 -2.45
C GLU A 138 72.34 -79.19 -1.54
N GLU A 139 72.49 -80.20 -0.69
CA GLU A 139 73.61 -80.31 0.26
C GLU A 139 74.94 -80.46 -0.50
N LEU A 140 75.72 -79.38 -0.56
CA LEU A 140 77.15 -79.46 -0.84
C LEU A 140 77.85 -79.98 0.42
N ASP A 141 77.99 -81.31 0.50
CA ASP A 141 78.71 -81.99 1.57
C ASP A 141 80.23 -81.69 1.49
N PHE A 142 80.74 -80.94 2.48
CA PHE A 142 82.17 -80.64 2.65
C PHE A 142 82.89 -81.64 3.58
N GLY A 143 82.32 -82.83 3.81
CA GLY A 143 82.98 -83.96 4.48
C GLY A 143 83.34 -83.73 5.95
N GLY A 144 82.75 -82.72 6.60
CA GLY A 144 83.01 -82.36 7.99
C GLY A 144 84.27 -81.52 8.24
N LEU A 145 84.87 -80.92 7.21
CA LEU A 145 86.00 -79.99 7.32
C LEU A 145 85.57 -78.53 7.22
N SER A 146 86.39 -77.60 7.72
CA SER A 146 86.13 -76.16 7.54
C SER A 146 86.56 -75.66 6.15
N ILE A 147 85.91 -74.60 5.66
CA ILE A 147 86.11 -74.08 4.30
C ILE A 147 87.56 -73.60 4.07
N ASP A 148 88.22 -73.04 5.09
CA ASP A 148 89.63 -72.61 5.00
C ASP A 148 90.62 -73.79 5.04
N GLU A 149 90.23 -74.96 5.58
CA GLU A 149 91.03 -76.20 5.54
C GLU A 149 90.88 -76.92 4.19
N PHE A 150 89.66 -76.94 3.62
CA PHE A 150 89.40 -77.54 2.31
C PHE A 150 90.21 -76.89 1.19
N LEU A 151 90.50 -75.59 1.29
CA LEU A 151 91.36 -74.85 0.36
C LEU A 151 92.87 -75.14 0.50
N GLN A 152 93.29 -75.96 1.47
CA GLN A 152 94.70 -76.26 1.75
C GLN A 152 95.08 -77.75 1.58
N GLN A 153 94.16 -78.60 1.11
CA GLN A 153 94.42 -80.04 0.95
C GLN A 153 94.71 -80.41 -0.51
N ASP A 154 95.92 -80.92 -0.76
CA ASP A 154 96.49 -81.18 -2.10
C ASP A 154 95.72 -82.16 -2.99
N THR A 155 95.79 -81.92 -4.30
CA THR A 155 95.73 -82.97 -5.35
C THR A 155 97.03 -83.03 -6.16
N SER A 156 98.08 -83.48 -5.49
CA SER A 156 99.31 -84.01 -6.09
C SER A 156 99.16 -85.56 -6.07
N ILE A 157 99.48 -86.40 -7.06
CA ILE A 157 100.46 -86.47 -8.16
C ILE A 157 100.01 -87.61 -9.12
N PRO A 158 100.36 -87.60 -10.42
CA PRO A 158 101.06 -88.79 -10.95
C PRO A 158 102.33 -88.44 -11.74
N GLN A 159 103.51 -88.71 -11.16
CA GLN A 159 104.78 -88.71 -11.88
C GLN A 159 105.01 -90.10 -12.48
N THR A 160 104.74 -90.26 -13.77
CA THR A 160 105.23 -91.42 -14.53
C THR A 160 106.70 -91.20 -14.88
N GLY A 161 107.59 -91.44 -13.93
CA GLY A 161 109.02 -91.24 -14.11
C GLY A 161 109.73 -92.43 -14.76
N SER A 162 110.19 -92.28 -16.02
CA SER A 162 111.37 -93.01 -16.52
C SER A 162 111.94 -92.42 -17.83
N LYS A 163 113.19 -91.95 -17.74
CA LYS A 163 114.24 -91.95 -18.78
C LYS A 163 114.05 -91.18 -20.10
N ASP A 164 115.02 -90.27 -20.29
CA ASP A 164 115.74 -89.95 -21.54
C ASP A 164 115.04 -89.26 -22.73
N GLN A 165 115.55 -88.04 -23.01
CA GLN A 165 115.63 -87.31 -24.29
C GLN A 165 114.40 -86.53 -24.83
N PRO A 166 114.61 -85.49 -25.69
CA PRO A 166 113.67 -84.36 -25.81
C PRO A 166 112.91 -84.29 -27.14
N VAL A 167 111.57 -84.17 -27.10
CA VAL A 167 110.70 -83.87 -28.27
C VAL A 167 109.50 -83.00 -27.84
N ILE A 168 109.61 -81.66 -27.91
CA ILE A 168 108.51 -80.73 -27.53
C ILE A 168 108.23 -79.63 -28.59
N GLU A 169 109.17 -79.33 -29.51
CA GLU A 169 109.09 -78.13 -30.39
C GLU A 169 108.05 -78.18 -31.52
N GLN A 170 107.37 -79.31 -31.76
CA GLN A 170 106.41 -79.44 -32.86
C GLN A 170 104.96 -79.14 -32.49
N THR A 171 104.45 -79.61 -31.34
CA THR A 171 103.02 -79.49 -30.97
C THR A 171 102.57 -78.04 -30.72
N VAL A 172 103.50 -77.15 -30.38
CA VAL A 172 103.23 -75.71 -30.17
C VAL A 172 102.78 -75.04 -31.48
N GLN A 173 103.33 -75.46 -32.62
CA GLN A 173 103.19 -74.74 -33.90
C GLN A 173 101.79 -74.81 -34.50
N ASP A 174 101.00 -75.85 -34.19
CA ASP A 174 99.62 -75.96 -34.68
C ASP A 174 98.62 -75.23 -33.77
N TYR A 175 98.86 -75.23 -32.45
CA TYR A 175 98.15 -74.34 -31.53
C TYR A 175 98.36 -72.86 -31.92
N GLU A 176 99.58 -72.50 -32.32
CA GLU A 176 99.92 -71.14 -32.72
C GLU A 176 99.23 -70.68 -34.03
N LYS A 177 98.87 -71.61 -34.94
CA LYS A 177 98.11 -71.32 -36.17
C LYS A 177 96.60 -71.17 -35.94
N GLU A 178 96.03 -71.90 -34.97
CA GLU A 178 94.59 -71.83 -34.67
C GLU A 178 94.25 -70.73 -33.66
N LYS A 179 95.24 -70.29 -32.87
CA LYS A 179 95.21 -69.17 -31.92
C LYS A 179 94.45 -67.95 -32.44
N ASP A 180 94.73 -67.51 -33.66
CA ASP A 180 94.10 -66.31 -34.25
C ASP A 180 92.58 -66.47 -34.40
N LYS A 181 92.10 -67.65 -34.80
CA LYS A 181 90.65 -67.94 -34.92
C LYS A 181 89.96 -67.89 -33.57
N PHE A 182 90.57 -68.47 -32.54
CA PHE A 182 90.05 -68.42 -31.18
C PHE A 182 90.14 -67.00 -30.59
N GLN A 183 91.17 -66.22 -30.95
CA GLN A 183 91.31 -64.84 -30.52
C GLN A 183 90.26 -63.93 -31.19
N ASP A 184 89.93 -64.15 -32.47
CA ASP A 184 88.84 -63.44 -33.15
C ASP A 184 87.46 -63.87 -32.67
N LEU A 185 87.24 -65.15 -32.37
CA LEU A 185 86.03 -65.61 -31.68
C LEU A 185 85.89 -64.95 -30.30
N HIS A 186 86.99 -64.85 -29.54
CA HIS A 186 86.99 -64.17 -28.24
C HIS A 186 86.76 -62.66 -28.36
N LYS A 187 87.31 -61.99 -29.39
CA LYS A 187 86.94 -60.59 -29.72
C LYS A 187 85.45 -60.46 -30.05
N SER A 188 84.88 -61.39 -30.80
CA SER A 188 83.46 -61.38 -31.14
C SER A 188 82.55 -61.62 -29.93
N ILE A 189 82.89 -62.58 -29.06
CA ILE A 189 82.17 -62.83 -27.81
C ILE A 189 82.25 -61.60 -26.91
N LYS A 190 83.45 -61.03 -26.73
CA LYS A 190 83.64 -59.81 -25.93
C LYS A 190 82.89 -58.60 -26.50
N ALA A 191 82.80 -58.46 -27.83
CA ALA A 191 81.98 -57.42 -28.45
C ALA A 191 80.47 -57.65 -28.23
N CYS A 192 80.02 -58.91 -28.23
CA CYS A 192 78.66 -59.25 -27.84
C CYS A 192 78.39 -58.97 -26.35
N ASP A 193 79.34 -59.26 -25.45
CA ASP A 193 79.26 -58.94 -24.03
C ASP A 193 79.24 -57.42 -23.79
N GLU A 194 80.06 -56.64 -24.49
CA GLU A 194 80.04 -55.17 -24.42
C GLU A 194 78.70 -54.60 -24.89
N VAL A 195 78.08 -55.18 -25.93
CA VAL A 195 76.71 -54.84 -26.37
C VAL A 195 75.67 -55.27 -25.33
N LEU A 196 75.75 -56.48 -24.77
CA LEU A 196 74.83 -56.98 -23.74
C LEU A 196 74.92 -56.16 -22.46
N GLN A 197 76.12 -55.79 -22.01
CA GLN A 197 76.34 -54.89 -20.89
C GLN A 197 75.75 -53.49 -21.15
N SER A 198 75.81 -52.99 -22.39
CA SER A 198 75.15 -51.72 -22.76
C SER A 198 73.62 -51.83 -22.70
N VAL A 199 73.05 -52.96 -23.10
CA VAL A 199 71.60 -53.23 -23.06
C VAL A 199 71.13 -53.47 -21.63
N GLU A 200 71.90 -54.20 -20.82
CA GLU A 200 71.68 -54.37 -19.38
C GLU A 200 71.71 -53.02 -18.66
N SER A 201 72.74 -52.21 -18.90
CA SER A 201 72.86 -50.86 -18.34
C SER A 201 71.67 -49.98 -18.72
N TYR A 202 71.22 -50.04 -19.98
CA TYR A 202 70.04 -49.30 -20.46
C TYR A 202 68.73 -49.82 -19.85
N LEU A 203 68.55 -51.14 -19.71
CA LEU A 203 67.36 -51.71 -19.06
C LEU A 203 67.36 -51.46 -17.55
N SER A 204 68.53 -51.43 -16.92
CA SER A 204 68.69 -51.12 -15.49
C SER A 204 68.42 -49.65 -15.20
N SER A 205 68.92 -48.72 -16.04
CA SER A 205 68.58 -47.30 -15.94
C SER A 205 67.09 -47.06 -16.24
N PHE A 206 66.54 -47.65 -17.31
CA PHE A 206 65.11 -47.55 -17.62
C PHE A 206 64.22 -48.12 -16.50
N LYS A 207 64.59 -49.24 -15.88
CA LYS A 207 63.91 -49.79 -14.69
C LYS A 207 63.97 -48.82 -13.50
N THR A 208 65.12 -48.18 -13.30
CA THR A 208 65.33 -47.21 -12.22
C THR A 208 64.52 -45.93 -12.44
N ASP A 209 64.49 -45.43 -13.68
CA ASP A 209 63.68 -44.27 -14.08
C ASP A 209 62.18 -44.59 -14.03
N LEU A 210 61.75 -45.79 -14.45
CA LEU A 210 60.35 -46.22 -14.32
C LEU A 210 59.94 -46.32 -12.84
N GLY A 211 60.82 -46.82 -11.97
CA GLY A 211 60.61 -46.85 -10.52
C GLY A 211 60.51 -45.44 -9.93
N ARG A 212 61.40 -44.53 -10.34
CA ARG A 212 61.39 -43.12 -9.95
C ARG A 212 60.11 -42.42 -10.41
N VAL A 213 59.71 -42.58 -11.67
CA VAL A 213 58.48 -42.00 -12.23
C VAL A 213 57.24 -42.59 -11.55
N SER A 214 57.24 -43.89 -11.22
CA SER A 214 56.13 -44.53 -10.49
C SER A 214 56.00 -43.94 -9.07
N ALA A 215 57.12 -43.78 -8.35
CA ALA A 215 57.13 -43.12 -7.04
C ALA A 215 56.74 -41.64 -7.14
N GLU A 216 57.17 -40.92 -8.18
CA GLU A 216 56.78 -39.52 -8.42
C GLU A 216 55.27 -39.40 -8.70
N ILE A 217 54.70 -40.28 -9.54
CA ILE A 217 53.25 -40.39 -9.77
C ILE A 217 52.52 -40.72 -8.47
N GLU A 218 53.02 -41.65 -7.66
CA GLU A 218 52.41 -42.01 -6.37
C GLU A 218 52.41 -40.82 -5.39
N THR A 219 53.53 -40.12 -5.24
CA THR A 219 53.60 -38.91 -4.40
C THR A 219 52.70 -37.78 -4.92
N LEU A 220 52.56 -37.63 -6.24
CA LEU A 220 51.68 -36.64 -6.86
C LEU A 220 50.20 -37.02 -6.65
N GLN A 221 49.84 -38.30 -6.78
CA GLN A 221 48.50 -38.82 -6.50
C GLN A 221 48.14 -38.68 -5.02
N ASN A 222 49.02 -39.07 -4.11
CA ASN A 222 48.85 -38.91 -2.66
C ASN A 222 48.74 -37.42 -2.28
N ARG A 223 49.53 -36.54 -2.89
CA ARG A 223 49.44 -35.08 -2.73
C ARG A 223 48.12 -34.53 -3.28
N SER A 224 47.63 -35.04 -4.42
CA SER A 224 46.35 -34.66 -5.02
C SER A 224 45.17 -35.05 -4.12
N LEU A 225 45.13 -36.29 -3.63
CA LEU A 225 44.12 -36.76 -2.66
C LEU A 225 44.16 -35.94 -1.36
N ALA A 226 45.34 -35.66 -0.81
CA ALA A 226 45.50 -34.84 0.38
C ALA A 226 45.08 -33.37 0.17
N LEU A 227 45.26 -32.82 -1.04
CA LEU A 227 44.76 -31.50 -1.41
C LEU A 227 43.23 -31.50 -1.58
N ASN A 228 42.66 -32.52 -2.23
CA ASN A 228 41.22 -32.61 -2.44
C ASN A 228 40.47 -32.78 -1.11
N THR A 229 40.97 -33.61 -0.20
CA THR A 229 40.43 -33.75 1.17
C THR A 229 40.50 -32.43 1.95
N LYS A 230 41.61 -31.67 1.83
CA LYS A 230 41.72 -30.32 2.42
C LYS A 230 40.75 -29.31 1.79
N LEU A 231 40.44 -29.47 0.51
CA LEU A 231 39.54 -28.61 -0.25
C LEU A 231 38.07 -28.89 0.10
N ASP A 232 37.67 -30.15 0.23
CA ASP A 232 36.31 -30.51 0.65
C ASP A 232 36.07 -30.19 2.14
N ASN A 233 37.04 -30.43 3.03
CA ASN A 233 36.99 -29.94 4.42
C ASN A 233 36.81 -28.41 4.49
N ARG A 234 37.44 -27.65 3.59
CA ARG A 234 37.25 -26.20 3.49
C ARG A 234 35.85 -25.82 3.01
N LYS A 235 35.30 -26.50 1.98
CA LYS A 235 33.91 -26.28 1.53
C LYS A 235 32.89 -26.56 2.62
N ASP A 236 33.11 -27.58 3.45
CA ASP A 236 32.16 -27.93 4.52
C ASP A 236 32.23 -26.93 5.68
N VAL A 237 33.42 -26.42 6.02
CA VAL A 237 33.56 -25.27 6.93
C VAL A 237 32.95 -23.99 6.34
N GLU A 238 33.12 -23.74 5.04
CA GLU A 238 32.53 -22.60 4.32
C GLU A 238 30.99 -22.63 4.37
N LYS A 239 30.35 -23.79 4.10
CA LYS A 239 28.89 -23.98 4.21
C LYS A 239 28.35 -23.65 5.62
N LEU A 240 29.16 -23.87 6.66
CA LEU A 240 28.78 -23.58 8.05
C LEU A 240 29.05 -22.13 8.45
N LEU A 241 30.14 -21.53 7.96
CA LEU A 241 30.53 -20.16 8.27
C LEU A 241 29.77 -19.11 7.46
N THR A 242 29.49 -19.34 6.17
CA THR A 242 28.84 -18.36 5.30
C THR A 242 27.48 -17.86 5.86
N PRO A 243 26.55 -18.72 6.34
CA PRO A 243 25.31 -18.24 6.96
C PRO A 243 25.50 -17.48 8.29
N ILE A 244 26.65 -17.62 8.96
CA ILE A 244 26.99 -16.88 10.19
C ILE A 244 27.58 -15.51 9.80
N LEU A 245 28.51 -15.50 8.83
CA LEU A 245 29.13 -14.30 8.30
C LEU A 245 28.10 -13.40 7.61
N GLU A 246 27.20 -13.96 6.81
CA GLU A 246 26.10 -13.22 6.19
C GLU A 246 25.19 -12.57 7.24
N ASP A 247 24.82 -13.24 8.33
CA ASP A 247 23.95 -12.66 9.36
C ASP A 247 24.61 -11.54 10.17
N ILE A 248 25.94 -11.56 10.33
CA ILE A 248 26.71 -10.58 11.12
C ILE A 248 27.19 -9.39 10.25
N ALA A 249 27.57 -9.64 8.99
CA ALA A 249 28.16 -8.61 8.13
C ALA A 249 27.10 -7.61 7.62
N LEU A 250 27.36 -6.31 7.83
CA LEU A 250 26.66 -5.22 7.17
C LEU A 250 27.54 -4.62 6.06
N PRO A 251 27.03 -4.42 4.82
CA PRO A 251 27.81 -3.74 3.79
C PRO A 251 28.11 -2.28 4.20
N PRO A 252 29.35 -1.78 4.04
CA PRO A 252 29.70 -0.39 4.38
C PRO A 252 28.85 0.67 3.66
N SER A 253 28.36 0.36 2.44
CA SER A 253 27.41 1.18 1.70
C SER A 253 26.06 1.35 2.41
N VAL A 254 25.57 0.33 3.12
CA VAL A 254 24.35 0.41 3.93
C VAL A 254 24.56 1.34 5.13
N ILE A 255 25.73 1.25 5.78
CA ILE A 255 26.13 2.15 6.88
C ILE A 255 26.18 3.60 6.39
N GLN A 256 26.86 3.87 5.27
CA GLN A 256 27.00 5.22 4.71
C GLN A 256 25.64 5.80 4.28
N ILE A 257 24.77 5.00 3.65
CA ILE A 257 23.41 5.45 3.30
C ILE A 257 22.62 5.85 4.55
N ILE A 258 22.71 5.08 5.64
CA ILE A 258 22.00 5.40 6.90
C ILE A 258 22.57 6.65 7.57
N ALA A 259 23.90 6.80 7.61
CA ALA A 259 24.60 7.85 8.36
C ALA A 259 24.64 9.22 7.66
N GLU A 260 24.80 9.24 6.34
CA GLU A 260 25.08 10.44 5.53
C GLU A 260 23.98 10.78 4.54
N SER A 261 23.31 9.78 3.93
CA SER A 261 22.37 10.01 2.84
C SER A 261 20.98 10.46 3.32
N ASP A 262 20.22 11.08 2.41
CA ASP A 262 18.87 11.56 2.68
C ASP A 262 17.81 10.45 2.63
N VAL A 263 16.74 10.66 3.39
CA VAL A 263 15.65 9.69 3.59
C VAL A 263 14.81 9.54 2.32
N ASN A 264 15.28 8.63 1.46
CA ASN A 264 14.69 8.23 0.19
C ASN A 264 14.28 6.74 0.22
N GLU A 265 13.67 6.21 -0.85
CA GLU A 265 13.29 4.78 -0.89
C GLU A 265 14.48 3.81 -0.78
N ASN A 266 15.67 4.21 -1.21
CA ASN A 266 16.88 3.42 -0.99
C ASN A 266 17.27 3.39 0.50
N TRP A 267 17.06 4.48 1.23
CA TRP A 267 17.25 4.54 2.68
C TRP A 267 16.28 3.60 3.42
N VAL A 268 15.04 3.45 2.93
CA VAL A 268 14.08 2.46 3.44
C VAL A 268 14.60 1.02 3.27
N LYS A 269 15.15 0.69 2.09
CA LYS A 269 15.73 -0.64 1.82
C LYS A 269 16.95 -0.91 2.71
N SER A 270 17.86 0.05 2.83
CA SER A 270 19.03 -0.04 3.71
C SER A 270 18.64 -0.24 5.18
N LEU A 271 17.62 0.49 5.68
CA LEU A 271 17.15 0.28 7.05
C LEU A 271 16.46 -1.08 7.23
N GLN A 272 15.69 -1.55 6.25
CA GLN A 272 15.09 -2.90 6.28
C GLN A 272 16.15 -4.01 6.24
N GLU A 273 17.32 -3.76 5.64
CA GLU A 273 18.46 -4.68 5.74
C GLU A 273 19.07 -4.67 7.15
N ALA A 274 19.35 -3.49 7.71
CA ALA A 274 19.83 -3.35 9.08
C ALA A 274 18.88 -3.98 10.13
N ASP A 275 17.57 -3.73 10.02
CA ASP A 275 16.52 -4.32 10.87
C ASP A 275 16.49 -5.85 10.83
N LYS A 276 16.74 -6.46 9.65
CA LYS A 276 16.90 -7.93 9.53
C LYS A 276 18.14 -8.43 10.26
N LYS A 277 19.28 -7.74 10.11
CA LYS A 277 20.57 -8.14 10.72
C LYS A 277 20.52 -8.00 12.24
N ILE A 278 19.93 -6.92 12.76
CA ILE A 278 19.68 -6.75 14.21
C ILE A 278 18.84 -7.92 14.76
N LYS A 279 17.76 -8.29 14.06
CA LYS A 279 16.90 -9.43 14.45
C LYS A 279 17.58 -10.80 14.30
N ALA A 280 18.51 -10.96 13.36
CA ALA A 280 19.33 -12.16 13.23
C ALA A 280 20.33 -12.26 14.40
N LEU A 281 20.97 -11.14 14.75
CA LEU A 281 21.86 -11.00 15.90
C LEU A 281 21.14 -11.34 17.21
N ASP A 282 19.95 -10.78 17.43
CA ASP A 282 19.10 -11.04 18.60
C ASP A 282 18.80 -12.53 18.79
N ARG A 283 18.51 -13.25 17.70
CA ARG A 283 18.27 -14.71 17.71
C ARG A 283 19.52 -15.53 18.01
N ARG A 284 20.71 -15.02 17.66
CA ARG A 284 22.01 -15.69 17.83
C ARG A 284 22.69 -15.37 19.17
N LYS A 285 22.11 -14.48 20.01
CA LYS A 285 22.60 -14.16 21.37
C LYS A 285 22.79 -15.40 22.26
N THR A 286 22.05 -16.49 22.02
CA THR A 286 22.20 -17.76 22.75
C THR A 286 23.42 -18.60 22.35
N GLN A 287 24.18 -18.20 21.32
CA GLN A 287 25.29 -18.98 20.76
C GLN A 287 26.69 -18.51 21.23
N ASN A 288 26.79 -17.48 22.07
CA ASN A 288 28.06 -16.93 22.63
C ASN A 288 29.21 -16.77 21.61
N ILE A 289 28.88 -16.22 20.44
CA ILE A 289 29.85 -15.93 19.37
C ILE A 289 30.51 -14.57 19.67
N LYS A 290 31.82 -14.52 19.91
CA LYS A 290 32.53 -13.26 20.25
C LYS A 290 32.30 -12.12 19.24
N ALA A 291 32.33 -12.43 17.94
CA ALA A 291 32.04 -11.46 16.88
C ALA A 291 30.62 -10.85 16.94
N VAL A 292 29.65 -11.51 17.59
CA VAL A 292 28.33 -10.95 17.88
C VAL A 292 28.40 -9.90 19.00
N GLU A 293 29.27 -10.11 20.00
CA GLU A 293 29.51 -9.15 21.08
C GLU A 293 30.26 -7.92 20.57
N ASP A 294 31.24 -8.09 19.68
CA ASP A 294 32.02 -7.01 19.05
C ASP A 294 31.16 -6.13 18.11
N VAL A 295 30.27 -6.73 17.31
CA VAL A 295 29.45 -6.00 16.31
C VAL A 295 28.21 -5.34 16.93
N LYS A 296 27.70 -5.87 18.04
CA LYS A 296 26.54 -5.31 18.77
C LYS A 296 26.66 -3.80 19.07
N PRO A 297 27.73 -3.26 19.70
CA PRO A 297 27.81 -1.83 20.02
C PRO A 297 27.86 -0.93 18.77
N GLU A 298 28.43 -1.37 17.66
CA GLU A 298 28.41 -0.61 16.40
C GLU A 298 27.01 -0.61 15.76
N LEU A 299 26.26 -1.72 15.85
CA LEU A 299 24.85 -1.73 15.47
C LEU A 299 24.00 -0.86 16.39
N GLU A 300 24.24 -0.84 17.70
CA GLU A 300 23.53 0.05 18.63
C GLU A 300 23.80 1.54 18.29
N LYS A 301 25.06 1.92 18.01
CA LYS A 301 25.38 3.26 17.47
C LYS A 301 24.66 3.57 16.16
N LEU A 302 24.63 2.61 15.22
CA LEU A 302 23.94 2.76 13.93
C LEU A 302 22.43 2.95 14.12
N THR A 303 21.78 2.21 15.03
CA THR A 303 20.36 2.41 15.34
C THR A 303 20.09 3.78 15.96
N ASN A 304 20.93 4.24 16.89
CA ASN A 304 20.81 5.58 17.49
C ASN A 304 20.95 6.68 16.43
N ARG A 305 21.91 6.56 15.50
CA ARG A 305 22.07 7.51 14.38
C ARG A 305 20.90 7.45 13.39
N ALA A 306 20.34 6.27 13.13
CA ALA A 306 19.15 6.14 12.31
C ALA A 306 17.92 6.80 12.97
N ILE A 307 17.74 6.62 14.29
CA ILE A 307 16.66 7.24 15.07
C ILE A 307 16.78 8.77 15.06
N GLU A 308 18.01 9.31 15.17
CA GLU A 308 18.29 10.74 15.06
C GLU A 308 17.86 11.30 13.68
N ARG A 309 18.28 10.65 12.58
CA ARG A 309 17.89 11.04 11.21
C ARG A 309 16.36 10.94 10.99
N LEU A 310 15.70 9.95 11.59
CA LEU A 310 14.25 9.77 11.53
C LEU A 310 13.48 10.84 12.32
N ARG A 311 13.94 11.17 13.52
CA ARG A 311 13.42 12.30 14.31
C ARG A 311 13.43 13.56 13.45
N ASP A 312 14.57 13.91 12.89
CA ASP A 312 14.73 15.17 12.15
C ASP A 312 13.91 15.19 10.86
N TYR A 313 13.81 14.05 10.17
CA TYR A 313 12.90 13.87 9.03
C TYR A 313 11.43 14.10 9.43
N PHE A 314 10.90 13.38 10.42
CA PHE A 314 9.49 13.48 10.80
C PHE A 314 9.16 14.84 11.44
N VAL A 315 10.05 15.42 12.25
CA VAL A 315 9.92 16.78 12.78
C VAL A 315 9.92 17.81 11.65
N SER A 316 10.75 17.64 10.62
CA SER A 316 10.72 18.49 9.41
C SER A 316 9.39 18.36 8.66
N LYS A 317 8.85 17.15 8.49
CA LYS A 317 7.52 16.96 7.88
C LYS A 317 6.39 17.56 8.72
N ILE A 318 6.40 17.40 10.05
CA ILE A 318 5.43 18.06 10.94
C ILE A 318 5.54 19.60 10.86
N LYS A 319 6.76 20.15 10.78
CA LYS A 319 6.96 21.59 10.53
C LYS A 319 6.38 22.03 9.18
N SER A 320 6.50 21.24 8.12
CA SER A 320 5.92 21.56 6.80
C SER A 320 4.38 21.57 6.79
N LEU A 321 3.70 20.84 7.69
CA LEU A 321 2.23 20.93 7.87
C LEU A 321 1.77 22.26 8.48
N ARG A 322 2.69 23.06 9.05
CA ARG A 322 2.38 24.39 9.61
C ARG A 322 2.52 25.53 8.58
N ILE A 323 3.04 25.24 7.39
CA ILE A 323 3.24 26.25 6.34
C ILE A 323 1.86 26.59 5.72
N PRO A 324 1.42 27.86 5.72
CA PRO A 324 0.11 28.23 5.16
C PRO A 324 0.01 27.88 3.67
N ASN A 325 -1.22 27.74 3.18
CA ASN A 325 -1.56 27.33 1.81
C ASN A 325 -1.12 25.90 1.41
N THR A 326 -0.53 25.12 2.32
CA THR A 326 -0.04 23.77 2.04
C THR A 326 -1.15 22.71 2.17
N ASN A 327 -1.24 21.81 1.18
CA ASN A 327 -2.17 20.67 1.22
C ASN A 327 -1.63 19.56 2.14
N ALA A 328 -2.22 19.44 3.34
CA ALA A 328 -1.83 18.45 4.33
C ALA A 328 -1.90 17.01 3.81
N GLN A 329 -2.91 16.67 3.00
CA GLN A 329 -3.11 15.32 2.47
C GLN A 329 -1.95 14.86 1.57
N ILE A 330 -1.37 15.79 0.80
CA ILE A 330 -0.22 15.50 -0.07
C ILE A 330 1.05 15.24 0.77
N ILE A 331 1.26 16.01 1.85
CA ILE A 331 2.36 15.76 2.79
C ILE A 331 2.17 14.43 3.54
N GLN A 332 0.95 14.14 3.98
CA GLN A 332 0.60 12.87 4.62
C GLN A 332 0.90 11.66 3.72
N GLN A 333 0.44 11.69 2.46
CA GLN A 333 0.68 10.60 1.52
C GLN A 333 2.18 10.44 1.16
N ASN A 334 2.82 11.52 0.72
CA ASN A 334 4.18 11.46 0.18
C ASN A 334 5.29 11.47 1.24
N GLY A 335 5.02 12.06 2.42
CA GLY A 335 5.99 12.27 3.49
C GLY A 335 5.81 11.33 4.70
N PHE A 336 4.59 10.86 4.99
CA PHE A 336 4.33 9.97 6.12
C PHE A 336 4.00 8.53 5.66
N LEU A 337 2.94 8.32 4.87
CA LEU A 337 2.49 6.98 4.45
C LEU A 337 3.56 6.21 3.64
N ARG A 338 4.19 6.86 2.66
CA ARG A 338 5.32 6.28 1.88
C ARG A 338 6.47 5.77 2.78
N TYR A 339 6.60 6.34 3.97
CA TYR A 339 7.68 6.08 4.92
C TYR A 339 7.18 5.48 6.25
N LYS A 340 5.96 4.90 6.29
CA LYS A 340 5.37 4.36 7.52
C LYS A 340 6.22 3.29 8.20
N GLU A 341 6.92 2.46 7.42
CA GLU A 341 7.82 1.42 7.95
C GLU A 341 9.00 2.01 8.73
N LEU A 342 9.42 3.24 8.41
CA LEU A 342 10.46 3.95 9.13
C LEU A 342 9.98 4.40 10.51
N PHE A 343 8.75 4.90 10.59
CA PHE A 343 8.11 5.20 11.87
C PHE A 343 7.88 3.93 12.69
N GLY A 344 7.46 2.84 12.03
CA GLY A 344 7.30 1.52 12.64
C GLY A 344 8.61 0.91 13.17
N PHE A 345 9.76 1.21 12.55
CA PHE A 345 11.08 0.88 13.09
C PHE A 345 11.39 1.72 14.33
N MET A 346 11.29 3.05 14.23
CA MET A 346 11.56 3.99 15.32
C MET A 346 10.71 3.68 16.57
N ALA A 347 9.43 3.38 16.40
CA ALA A 347 8.50 3.04 17.48
C ALA A 347 8.83 1.70 18.19
N ARG A 348 9.55 0.77 17.53
CA ARG A 348 10.02 -0.49 18.16
C ARG A 348 11.28 -0.27 18.99
N HIS A 349 12.22 0.54 18.50
CA HIS A 349 13.50 0.76 19.16
C HIS A 349 13.46 1.87 20.23
N HIS A 350 12.63 2.90 20.04
CA HIS A 350 12.56 4.04 20.95
C HIS A 350 11.11 4.60 21.07
N PRO A 351 10.20 3.92 21.80
CA PRO A 351 8.78 4.25 21.82
C PRO A 351 8.46 5.65 22.36
N GLN A 352 9.20 6.15 23.36
CA GLN A 352 8.95 7.49 23.95
C GLN A 352 9.01 8.61 22.91
N LEU A 353 10.10 8.68 22.14
CA LEU A 353 10.28 9.60 21.01
C LEU A 353 9.19 9.45 19.92
N ALA A 354 8.71 8.23 19.67
CA ALA A 354 7.59 8.03 18.74
C ALA A 354 6.27 8.59 19.30
N ASP A 355 6.03 8.51 20.61
CA ASP A 355 4.91 9.18 21.27
C ASP A 355 5.06 10.71 21.30
N GLU A 356 6.27 11.25 21.51
CA GLU A 356 6.56 12.69 21.43
C GLU A 356 6.29 13.24 20.01
N ILE A 357 6.78 12.56 18.98
CA ILE A 357 6.52 12.92 17.57
C ILE A 357 5.02 12.77 17.24
N GLY A 358 4.36 11.75 17.79
CA GLY A 358 2.90 11.60 17.73
C GLY A 358 2.14 12.77 18.37
N GLN A 359 2.59 13.25 19.54
CA GLN A 359 2.02 14.42 20.20
C GLN A 359 2.32 15.73 19.46
N ALA A 360 3.51 15.87 18.86
CA ALA A 360 3.84 17.00 18.00
C ALA A 360 2.95 17.03 16.74
N TYR A 361 2.59 15.86 16.19
CA TYR A 361 1.62 15.72 15.12
C TYR A 361 0.20 16.11 15.57
N ILE A 362 -0.31 15.51 16.66
CA ILE A 362 -1.64 15.79 17.23
C ILE A 362 -1.85 17.29 17.46
N ASN A 363 -0.91 17.96 18.14
CA ASN A 363 -1.03 19.39 18.43
C ASN A 363 -0.94 20.25 17.16
N THR A 364 -0.20 19.81 16.15
CA THR A 364 -0.13 20.49 14.84
C THR A 364 -1.43 20.34 14.05
N MET A 365 -2.03 19.15 14.01
CA MET A 365 -3.29 18.92 13.30
C MET A 365 -4.49 19.50 14.02
N ARG A 366 -4.52 19.50 15.36
CA ARG A 366 -5.50 20.26 16.16
C ARG A 366 -5.53 21.73 15.76
N TRP A 367 -4.36 22.38 15.73
CA TRP A 367 -4.23 23.77 15.31
C TRP A 367 -4.65 23.96 13.85
N TYR A 368 -4.19 23.08 12.94
CA TYR A 368 -4.51 23.13 11.51
C TYR A 368 -6.03 23.10 11.29
N TYR A 369 -6.71 22.06 11.76
CA TYR A 369 -8.16 21.91 11.55
C TYR A 369 -8.95 23.00 12.25
N LEU A 370 -8.65 23.32 13.51
CA LEU A 370 -9.35 24.37 14.24
C LEU A 370 -9.24 25.73 13.52
N SER A 371 -8.05 26.11 13.06
CA SER A 371 -7.83 27.38 12.34
C SER A 371 -8.57 27.42 11.00
N HIS A 372 -8.50 26.36 10.19
CA HIS A 372 -9.17 26.31 8.89
C HIS A 372 -10.70 26.29 9.03
N PHE A 373 -11.24 25.51 9.96
CA PHE A 373 -12.69 25.46 10.19
C PHE A 373 -13.24 26.72 10.89
N GLN A 374 -12.48 27.40 11.75
CA GLN A 374 -12.87 28.73 12.27
C GLN A 374 -12.86 29.80 11.18
N ARG A 375 -11.88 29.79 10.26
CA ARG A 375 -11.89 30.69 9.09
C ARG A 375 -13.09 30.39 8.19
N TYR A 376 -13.36 29.11 7.93
CA TYR A 376 -14.49 28.70 7.08
C TYR A 376 -15.84 29.04 7.70
N GLN A 377 -16.00 28.87 9.02
CA GLN A 377 -17.18 29.31 9.76
C GLN A 377 -17.45 30.80 9.52
N LYS A 378 -16.44 31.66 9.71
CA LYS A 378 -16.54 33.12 9.50
C LYS A 378 -16.80 33.52 8.03
N ALA A 379 -16.42 32.69 7.07
CA ALA A 379 -16.76 32.90 5.66
C ALA A 379 -18.24 32.55 5.40
N LEU A 380 -18.74 31.44 5.94
CA LEU A 380 -20.16 31.07 5.82
C LEU A 380 -21.09 32.03 6.61
N GLU A 381 -20.64 32.59 7.73
CA GLU A 381 -21.35 33.62 8.50
C GLU A 381 -21.55 34.94 7.73
N LYS A 382 -20.80 35.19 6.64
CA LYS A 382 -21.02 36.34 5.74
C LYS A 382 -22.14 36.10 4.73
N ILE A 383 -22.54 34.85 4.48
CA ILE A 383 -23.58 34.51 3.51
C ILE A 383 -24.92 35.05 4.01
N LYS A 384 -25.62 35.80 3.16
CA LYS A 384 -26.92 36.38 3.50
C LYS A 384 -27.99 35.28 3.56
N LEU A 385 -28.53 35.02 4.74
CA LEU A 385 -29.66 34.12 4.91
C LEU A 385 -30.97 34.81 4.55
N HIS A 386 -31.94 34.06 4.02
CA HIS A 386 -33.33 34.48 3.93
C HIS A 386 -33.90 34.66 5.34
N ASN A 387 -34.45 35.83 5.64
CA ASN A 387 -35.18 36.05 6.89
C ASN A 387 -36.58 35.45 6.74
N ILE A 388 -36.91 34.45 7.57
CA ILE A 388 -38.25 33.85 7.65
C ILE A 388 -38.85 34.32 8.97
N GLU A 389 -39.87 35.15 8.87
CA GLU A 389 -40.44 35.91 9.98
C GLU A 389 -41.69 35.25 10.55
N LYS A 390 -42.16 35.76 11.70
CA LYS A 390 -43.38 35.24 12.34
C LYS A 390 -44.63 35.41 11.48
N THR A 391 -44.59 36.27 10.45
CA THR A 391 -45.62 36.42 9.41
C THR A 391 -45.81 35.18 8.56
N ASP A 392 -44.78 34.35 8.42
CA ASP A 392 -44.74 33.27 7.43
C ASP A 392 -45.27 31.95 8.02
N LEU A 393 -45.66 31.98 9.31
CA LEU A 393 -46.30 30.88 10.04
C LEU A 393 -47.75 30.67 9.56
N LEU A 394 -47.97 29.67 8.69
CA LEU A 394 -49.26 29.10 8.24
C LEU A 394 -50.52 29.94 8.49
N GLY A 395 -51.02 30.02 9.73
CA GLY A 395 -52.26 30.72 10.12
C GLY A 395 -52.31 32.24 9.92
N LEU A 396 -51.26 32.87 9.38
CA LEU A 396 -51.23 34.30 9.02
C LEU A 396 -51.32 34.51 7.49
N GLU A 397 -52.05 35.55 7.08
CA GLU A 397 -52.29 35.87 5.67
C GLU A 397 -51.30 36.87 5.08
N ASP A 398 -51.07 36.75 3.77
CA ASP A 398 -50.10 37.55 3.01
C ASP A 398 -50.60 38.99 2.78
N ASN A 399 -50.45 39.83 3.80
CA ASN A 399 -50.82 41.25 3.73
C ASN A 399 -50.07 42.01 2.60
N THR A 400 -48.99 41.44 2.07
CA THR A 400 -48.25 41.90 0.88
C THR A 400 -49.09 41.95 -0.40
N ARG A 401 -50.25 41.28 -0.47
CA ARG A 401 -51.21 41.44 -1.58
C ARG A 401 -52.01 42.75 -1.53
N ARG A 402 -51.95 43.51 -0.43
CA ARG A 402 -52.44 44.90 -0.39
C ARG A 402 -51.36 45.84 -0.92
N GLY A 403 -51.39 46.06 -2.23
CA GLY A 403 -50.57 47.11 -2.87
C GLY A 403 -50.87 48.49 -2.26
N PRO A 404 -49.90 49.44 -2.26
CA PRO A 404 -50.10 50.74 -1.64
C PRO A 404 -51.30 51.49 -2.24
N LEU A 405 -52.20 51.98 -1.38
CA LEU A 405 -53.35 52.80 -1.75
C LEU A 405 -52.97 54.25 -2.17
N LEU A 406 -51.69 54.48 -2.50
CA LEU A 406 -51.10 55.77 -2.84
C LEU A 406 -50.27 55.64 -4.12
N PRO A 407 -50.74 56.19 -5.27
CA PRO A 407 -49.98 56.14 -6.52
C PRO A 407 -48.77 57.09 -6.46
N GLY A 408 -47.56 56.53 -6.40
CA GLY A 408 -46.31 57.31 -6.50
C GLY A 408 -45.09 56.67 -5.85
N MET A 409 -45.27 55.89 -4.78
CA MET A 409 -44.16 55.17 -4.16
C MET A 409 -43.78 53.94 -5.00
N LYS A 410 -42.55 53.89 -5.50
CA LYS A 410 -41.99 52.69 -6.12
C LYS A 410 -41.92 51.60 -5.06
N ALA A 411 -42.79 50.59 -5.15
CA ALA A 411 -42.68 49.40 -4.33
C ALA A 411 -41.33 48.73 -4.64
N SER A 412 -40.45 48.65 -3.64
CA SER A 412 -39.36 47.67 -3.68
C SER A 412 -40.00 46.30 -3.81
N VAL A 413 -39.65 45.54 -4.84
CA VAL A 413 -40.22 44.20 -5.06
C VAL A 413 -39.90 43.36 -3.82
N PRO A 414 -40.90 42.92 -3.03
CA PRO A 414 -40.63 42.02 -1.93
C PRO A 414 -40.18 40.70 -2.53
N SER A 415 -38.96 40.27 -2.21
CA SER A 415 -38.55 38.88 -2.41
C SER A 415 -39.41 38.02 -1.49
N SER A 416 -40.56 37.55 -2.00
CA SER A 416 -41.45 36.64 -1.28
C SER A 416 -40.75 35.30 -1.16
N VAL A 417 -39.99 35.16 -0.08
CA VAL A 417 -39.32 33.92 0.30
C VAL A 417 -40.41 32.89 0.55
N ASP A 418 -40.43 31.82 -0.24
CA ASP A 418 -41.37 30.74 -0.01
C ASP A 418 -40.84 29.84 1.11
N ALA A 419 -41.21 30.18 2.35
CA ALA A 419 -40.93 29.41 3.55
C ALA A 419 -41.75 28.11 3.65
N ILE A 420 -42.76 27.92 2.78
CA ILE A 420 -43.83 26.93 2.93
C ILE A 420 -43.72 25.82 1.86
N THR A 421 -43.19 26.14 0.68
CA THR A 421 -42.94 25.19 -0.42
C THR A 421 -41.46 24.84 -0.52
N LEU A 422 -41.14 23.54 -0.64
CA LEU A 422 -39.76 23.07 -0.74
C LEU A 422 -39.06 23.50 -2.05
N GLY A 423 -39.71 23.33 -3.20
CA GLY A 423 -39.18 23.75 -4.51
C GLY A 423 -37.73 23.33 -4.78
N ARG A 424 -36.90 24.28 -5.22
CA ARG A 424 -35.45 24.07 -5.51
C ARG A 424 -34.60 23.77 -4.26
N ARG A 425 -35.13 23.91 -3.04
CA ARG A 425 -34.40 23.59 -1.81
C ARG A 425 -34.12 22.09 -1.71
N PHE A 426 -35.01 21.26 -2.28
CA PHE A 426 -34.82 19.81 -2.35
C PHE A 426 -33.57 19.39 -3.15
N ASP A 427 -33.15 20.20 -4.13
CA ASP A 427 -31.93 19.94 -4.91
C ASP A 427 -30.66 19.92 -4.04
N VAL A 428 -30.67 20.63 -2.89
CA VAL A 428 -29.57 20.63 -1.90
C VAL A 428 -29.47 19.29 -1.17
N TYR A 429 -30.57 18.55 -1.01
CA TYR A 429 -30.59 17.21 -0.43
C TYR A 429 -30.39 16.11 -1.49
N LYS A 430 -30.97 16.28 -2.68
CA LYS A 430 -30.93 15.30 -3.78
C LYS A 430 -29.55 15.22 -4.45
N ASN A 431 -28.90 16.36 -4.71
CA ASN A 431 -27.63 16.41 -5.43
C ASN A 431 -26.44 16.27 -4.47
N GLN A 432 -26.19 15.05 -3.97
CA GLN A 432 -25.10 14.74 -3.03
C GLN A 432 -23.71 15.12 -3.56
N ASP A 433 -23.46 14.98 -4.87
CA ASP A 433 -22.20 15.34 -5.52
C ASP A 433 -22.06 16.85 -5.87
N ALA A 434 -23.06 17.68 -5.54
CA ALA A 434 -22.95 19.12 -5.77
C ALA A 434 -21.75 19.74 -5.00
N PRO A 435 -20.99 20.65 -5.61
CA PRO A 435 -19.80 21.22 -5.00
C PRO A 435 -20.16 22.04 -3.76
N LEU A 436 -19.40 21.83 -2.67
CA LEU A 436 -19.52 22.62 -1.44
C LEU A 436 -19.15 24.09 -1.72
N ILE A 437 -19.81 25.02 -1.03
CA ILE A 437 -19.44 26.43 -1.11
C ILE A 437 -18.00 26.60 -0.59
N GLN A 438 -17.19 27.22 -1.44
CA GLN A 438 -15.80 27.54 -1.16
C GLN A 438 -15.69 28.79 -0.29
N ALA A 439 -14.67 28.88 0.57
CA ALA A 439 -14.58 30.00 1.50
C ALA A 439 -14.46 31.34 0.77
N GLN A 440 -13.66 31.42 -0.30
CA GLN A 440 -13.62 32.59 -1.21
C GLN A 440 -15.01 32.91 -1.79
N ALA A 441 -15.70 31.91 -2.35
CA ALA A 441 -17.02 32.10 -2.97
C ALA A 441 -18.09 32.61 -1.99
N ALA A 442 -18.05 32.15 -0.74
CA ALA A 442 -18.94 32.62 0.33
C ALA A 442 -18.77 34.12 0.65
N GLU A 443 -17.59 34.70 0.45
CA GLU A 443 -17.34 36.12 0.73
C GLU A 443 -17.76 37.03 -0.44
N ASP A 444 -17.70 36.53 -1.68
CA ASP A 444 -18.15 37.24 -2.89
C ASP A 444 -19.67 37.07 -3.15
N GLU A 445 -20.36 36.19 -2.43
CA GLU A 445 -21.75 35.82 -2.71
C GLU A 445 -22.76 36.91 -2.31
N LYS A 446 -23.42 37.47 -3.32
CA LYS A 446 -24.43 38.54 -3.18
C LYS A 446 -25.88 38.02 -3.15
N ALA A 447 -26.07 36.74 -3.45
CA ALA A 447 -27.38 36.08 -3.38
C ALA A 447 -27.77 35.78 -1.92
N SER A 448 -29.07 35.62 -1.68
CA SER A 448 -29.60 35.13 -0.42
C SER A 448 -29.87 33.62 -0.49
N TYR A 449 -29.62 32.93 0.62
CA TYR A 449 -29.71 31.47 0.71
C TYR A 449 -30.45 30.99 1.96
N TYR A 450 -30.82 29.71 1.96
CA TYR A 450 -31.49 29.06 3.09
C TYR A 450 -30.48 28.32 3.98
N ILE A 451 -30.87 28.02 5.23
CA ILE A 451 -29.97 27.52 6.28
C ILE A 451 -29.31 26.16 5.96
N GLU A 452 -29.96 25.33 5.15
CA GLU A 452 -29.43 24.01 4.76
C GLU A 452 -28.12 24.10 3.96
N LEU A 453 -27.86 25.23 3.29
CA LEU A 453 -26.70 25.37 2.40
C LEU A 453 -25.38 25.60 3.15
N PRO A 454 -25.25 26.58 4.09
CA PRO A 454 -24.07 26.65 4.96
C PRO A 454 -24.01 25.47 5.93
N PHE A 455 -25.15 24.94 6.42
CA PHE A 455 -25.17 23.74 7.25
C PHE A 455 -24.55 22.54 6.53
N ARG A 456 -25.01 22.23 5.30
CA ARG A 456 -24.45 21.17 4.45
C ARG A 456 -22.96 21.40 4.22
N SER A 457 -22.60 22.59 3.75
CA SER A 457 -21.23 22.90 3.33
C SER A 457 -20.23 22.74 4.48
N TYR A 458 -20.61 23.14 5.70
CA TYR A 458 -19.79 22.98 6.90
C TYR A 458 -19.75 21.53 7.43
N ASN A 459 -20.91 20.92 7.70
CA ASN A 459 -20.98 19.59 8.32
C ASN A 459 -20.40 18.50 7.40
N PHE A 460 -20.68 18.57 6.09
CA PHE A 460 -20.10 17.62 5.13
C PHE A 460 -18.60 17.82 4.95
N ALA A 461 -18.09 19.06 5.01
CA ALA A 461 -16.65 19.30 5.01
C ALA A 461 -15.97 18.68 6.24
N ILE A 462 -16.56 18.77 7.44
CA ILE A 462 -16.07 18.04 8.62
C ILE A 462 -16.09 16.53 8.36
N ALA A 463 -17.16 15.97 7.80
CA ALA A 463 -17.26 14.53 7.52
C ALA A 463 -16.23 14.02 6.49
N GLU A 464 -15.95 14.75 5.40
CA GLU A 464 -14.90 14.38 4.43
C GLU A 464 -13.50 14.38 5.10
N ASN A 465 -13.22 15.38 5.95
CA ASN A 465 -11.95 15.53 6.68
C ASN A 465 -11.73 14.47 7.75
N VAL A 466 -12.73 14.25 8.59
CA VAL A 466 -12.66 13.26 9.66
C VAL A 466 -12.47 11.86 9.07
N ALA A 467 -13.10 11.56 7.94
CA ALA A 467 -12.89 10.29 7.24
C ALA A 467 -11.46 10.15 6.68
N SER A 468 -10.88 11.20 6.07
CA SER A 468 -9.51 11.12 5.54
C SER A 468 -8.44 11.07 6.63
N GLU A 469 -8.59 11.86 7.70
CA GLU A 469 -7.67 11.88 8.83
C GLU A 469 -7.77 10.61 9.70
N PHE A 470 -8.97 10.07 9.93
CA PHE A 470 -9.13 8.80 10.64
C PHE A 470 -8.50 7.63 9.86
N THR A 471 -8.61 7.64 8.52
CA THR A 471 -7.92 6.67 7.66
C THR A 471 -6.39 6.84 7.78
N PHE A 472 -5.88 8.07 7.69
CA PHE A 472 -4.46 8.38 7.88
C PHE A 472 -3.92 7.89 9.23
N ILE A 473 -4.61 8.22 10.32
CA ILE A 473 -4.22 7.85 11.69
C ILE A 473 -4.17 6.33 11.83
N THR A 474 -5.17 5.62 11.28
CA THR A 474 -5.25 4.16 11.32
C THR A 474 -4.12 3.50 10.52
N ASP A 475 -3.81 4.00 9.32
CA ASP A 475 -2.77 3.44 8.44
C ASP A 475 -1.34 3.72 8.92
N PHE A 476 -1.08 4.91 9.47
CA PHE A 476 0.26 5.33 9.90
C PHE A 476 0.59 4.89 11.33
N PHE A 477 -0.35 5.02 12.27
CA PHE A 477 -0.17 4.59 13.66
C PHE A 477 -0.64 3.15 13.93
N ALA A 478 -0.71 2.30 12.90
CA ALA A 478 -1.18 0.90 12.96
C ALA A 478 -0.49 -0.03 13.99
N HIS A 479 0.58 0.42 14.64
CA HIS A 479 1.24 -0.25 15.77
C HIS A 479 0.54 0.00 17.12
N LYS A 480 -0.40 0.95 17.20
CA LYS A 480 -1.17 1.31 18.39
C LYS A 480 -2.53 0.60 18.42
N LYS A 481 -3.10 0.45 19.63
CA LYS A 481 -4.44 -0.13 19.81
C LYS A 481 -5.52 0.87 19.38
N PHE A 482 -6.67 0.37 18.93
CA PHE A 482 -7.81 1.18 18.47
C PHE A 482 -8.25 2.27 19.47
N ASP A 483 -8.27 1.96 20.78
CA ASP A 483 -8.53 2.92 21.86
C ASP A 483 -7.56 4.11 21.86
N GLN A 484 -6.27 3.85 21.61
CA GLN A 484 -5.25 4.90 21.52
C GLN A 484 -5.44 5.75 20.25
N LEU A 485 -5.78 5.13 19.11
CA LEU A 485 -6.09 5.83 17.87
C LEU A 485 -7.32 6.74 18.02
N SER A 486 -8.36 6.26 18.69
CA SER A 486 -9.56 7.04 19.03
C SER A 486 -9.22 8.23 19.93
N LYS A 487 -8.39 8.04 20.96
CA LYS A 487 -7.90 9.12 21.82
C LYS A 487 -7.06 10.16 21.05
N MET A 488 -6.22 9.72 20.11
CA MET A 488 -5.48 10.63 19.22
C MET A 488 -6.41 11.43 18.31
N PHE A 489 -7.44 10.79 17.74
CA PHE A 489 -8.46 11.44 16.93
C PHE A 489 -9.22 12.52 17.72
N HIS A 490 -9.75 12.17 18.89
CA HIS A 490 -10.47 13.11 19.77
C HIS A 490 -9.58 14.30 20.18
N GLN A 491 -8.32 14.03 20.54
CA GLN A 491 -7.34 15.09 20.81
C GLN A 491 -7.10 16.02 19.60
N ILE A 492 -7.27 15.58 18.35
CA ILE A 492 -7.18 16.45 17.17
C ILE A 492 -8.49 17.22 16.95
N PHE A 493 -9.63 16.53 16.94
CA PHE A 493 -10.88 17.07 16.40
C PHE A 493 -11.86 17.67 17.41
N ASP A 494 -11.86 17.29 18.69
CA ASP A 494 -12.90 17.74 19.64
C ASP A 494 -13.09 19.27 19.66
N PRO A 495 -12.04 20.13 19.61
CA PRO A 495 -12.21 21.58 19.49
C PRO A 495 -12.94 22.03 18.21
N THR A 496 -12.70 21.34 17.09
CA THR A 496 -13.33 21.59 15.78
C THR A 496 -14.77 21.08 15.75
N LEU A 497 -15.05 19.92 16.36
CA LEU A 497 -16.40 19.38 16.47
C LEU A 497 -17.28 20.25 17.37
N ASN A 498 -16.73 20.75 18.49
CA ASN A 498 -17.40 21.72 19.36
C ASN A 498 -17.71 23.03 18.61
N ALA A 499 -16.78 23.53 17.79
CA ALA A 499 -17.04 24.69 16.92
C ALA A 499 -18.19 24.42 15.94
N GLY A 500 -18.23 23.24 15.31
CA GLY A 500 -19.31 22.86 14.38
C GLY A 500 -20.68 22.67 15.02
N GLN A 501 -20.75 22.18 16.26
CA GLN A 501 -22.01 22.13 17.01
C GLN A 501 -22.47 23.55 17.40
N ASN A 502 -21.55 24.44 17.76
CA ASN A 502 -21.86 25.84 18.04
C ASN A 502 -22.33 26.59 16.79
N PHE A 503 -21.71 26.36 15.62
CA PHE A 503 -22.17 26.91 14.34
C PHE A 503 -23.55 26.39 13.94
N THR A 504 -23.81 25.09 14.13
CA THR A 504 -25.14 24.50 13.92
C THR A 504 -26.19 25.15 14.84
N ARG A 505 -25.86 25.37 16.12
CA ARG A 505 -26.75 26.09 17.04
C ARG A 505 -27.04 27.51 16.54
N LEU A 506 -26.02 28.27 16.15
CA LEU A 506 -26.14 29.64 15.63
C LEU A 506 -27.10 29.75 14.42
N LEU A 507 -27.02 28.80 13.47
CA LEU A 507 -27.92 28.76 12.30
C LEU A 507 -29.38 28.44 12.64
N VAL A 508 -29.63 27.76 13.76
CA VAL A 508 -30.90 27.06 14.05
C VAL A 508 -31.68 27.72 15.18
N GLU A 509 -31.00 28.29 16.18
CA GLU A 509 -31.57 28.84 17.42
C GLU A 509 -32.60 29.97 17.20
N ASN A 510 -32.39 30.82 16.20
CA ASN A 510 -33.33 31.89 15.84
C ASN A 510 -34.19 31.58 14.62
N SER A 511 -33.91 30.50 13.88
CA SER A 511 -34.63 30.17 12.65
C SER A 511 -36.07 29.72 12.93
N LEU A 512 -37.02 30.17 12.08
CA LEU A 512 -38.42 29.74 12.04
C LEU A 512 -38.72 28.84 10.83
N ASP A 513 -37.67 28.35 10.16
CA ASP A 513 -37.75 27.58 8.91
C ASP A 513 -37.87 26.07 9.18
N ALA A 514 -39.10 25.57 9.38
CA ALA A 514 -39.35 24.15 9.66
C ALA A 514 -38.78 23.22 8.58
N LEU A 515 -38.88 23.61 7.30
CA LEU A 515 -38.38 22.84 6.16
C LEU A 515 -36.86 22.86 6.09
N GLY A 516 -36.23 24.01 6.35
CA GLY A 516 -34.77 24.13 6.43
C GLY A 516 -34.16 23.31 7.56
N ILE A 517 -34.79 23.32 8.74
CA ILE A 517 -34.31 22.51 9.88
C ILE A 517 -34.48 21.00 9.56
N LEU A 518 -35.58 20.59 8.93
CA LEU A 518 -35.76 19.21 8.51
C LEU A 518 -34.79 18.80 7.40
N LEU A 519 -34.49 19.68 6.44
CA LEU A 519 -33.41 19.47 5.45
C LEU A 519 -32.06 19.26 6.16
N CYS A 520 -31.72 20.06 7.18
CA CYS A 520 -30.51 19.86 7.99
C CYS A 520 -30.50 18.47 8.68
N VAL A 521 -31.63 17.99 9.21
CA VAL A 521 -31.73 16.63 9.77
C VAL A 521 -31.44 15.57 8.69
N ARG A 522 -32.05 15.70 7.50
CA ARG A 522 -31.84 14.75 6.39
C ARG A 522 -30.41 14.76 5.85
N LEU A 523 -29.76 15.92 5.83
CA LEU A 523 -28.34 16.08 5.49
C LEU A 523 -27.41 15.46 6.57
N ASN A 524 -27.79 15.54 7.84
CA ASN A 524 -27.07 14.88 8.94
C ASN A 524 -27.23 13.34 8.86
N GLN A 525 -28.41 12.84 8.52
CA GLN A 525 -28.67 11.41 8.25
C GLN A 525 -27.87 10.89 7.03
N GLN A 526 -27.82 11.64 5.92
CA GLN A 526 -26.93 11.30 4.78
C GLN A 526 -25.45 11.24 5.21
N SER A 527 -25.03 12.17 6.07
CA SER A 527 -23.66 12.19 6.61
C SER A 527 -23.38 10.98 7.50
N ALA A 528 -24.34 10.55 8.32
CA ALA A 528 -24.26 9.32 9.11
C ALA A 528 -24.05 8.08 8.23
N PHE A 529 -24.86 7.92 7.18
CA PHE A 529 -24.74 6.80 6.24
C PHE A 529 -23.40 6.81 5.48
N PHE A 530 -22.91 8.00 5.10
CA PHE A 530 -21.56 8.15 4.52
C PHE A 530 -20.47 7.63 5.47
N LEU A 531 -20.52 7.98 6.75
CA LEU A 531 -19.54 7.58 7.77
C LEU A 531 -19.60 6.07 8.06
N GLN A 532 -20.81 5.49 8.14
CA GLN A 532 -21.02 4.05 8.25
C GLN A 532 -20.42 3.30 7.06
N ARG A 533 -20.70 3.75 5.82
CA ARG A 533 -20.14 3.19 4.58
C ARG A 533 -18.60 3.33 4.51
N ARG A 534 -18.02 4.33 5.18
CA ARG A 534 -16.57 4.51 5.33
C ARG A 534 -15.97 3.81 6.57
N ARG A 535 -16.79 3.21 7.45
CA ARG A 535 -16.39 2.60 8.73
C ARG A 535 -15.64 3.57 9.66
N VAL A 536 -16.16 4.79 9.82
CA VAL A 536 -15.59 5.86 10.66
C VAL A 536 -16.47 6.08 11.91
N PRO A 537 -16.33 5.28 12.98
CA PRO A 537 -17.21 5.35 14.16
C PRO A 537 -16.96 6.60 15.02
N VAL A 538 -15.76 7.17 14.98
CA VAL A 538 -15.33 8.27 15.87
C VAL A 538 -16.12 9.57 15.73
N LEU A 539 -16.91 9.73 14.65
CA LEU A 539 -17.76 10.90 14.42
C LEU A 539 -19.23 10.69 14.82
N GLU A 540 -19.63 9.48 15.23
CA GLU A 540 -21.01 9.15 15.59
C GLU A 540 -21.57 10.05 16.71
N ASN A 541 -20.75 10.34 17.72
CA ASN A 541 -21.09 11.26 18.82
C ASN A 541 -21.37 12.70 18.33
N TYR A 542 -20.69 13.16 17.27
CA TYR A 542 -20.92 14.48 16.69
C TYR A 542 -22.24 14.53 15.93
N ILE A 543 -22.52 13.53 15.09
CA ILE A 543 -23.78 13.37 14.35
C ILE A 543 -24.96 13.32 15.32
N ASN A 544 -24.84 12.56 16.41
CA ASN A 544 -25.86 12.45 17.44
C ASN A 544 -26.04 13.77 18.22
N GLY A 545 -24.96 14.47 18.56
CA GLY A 545 -25.05 15.82 19.14
C GLY A 545 -25.73 16.84 18.22
N THR A 546 -25.46 16.77 16.91
CA THR A 546 -26.14 17.59 15.89
C THR A 546 -27.63 17.27 15.80
N ASN A 547 -28.03 15.98 15.88
CA ASN A 547 -29.45 15.60 15.97
C ASN A 547 -30.15 16.15 17.23
N ILE A 548 -29.45 16.18 18.38
CA ILE A 548 -29.95 16.73 19.65
C ILE A 548 -30.14 18.26 19.58
N LEU A 549 -29.42 18.98 18.70
CA LEU A 549 -29.66 20.40 18.43
C LEU A 549 -30.85 20.62 17.47
N LEU A 550 -30.97 19.80 16.43
CA LEU A 550 -31.94 19.99 15.35
C LEU A 550 -33.38 19.60 15.75
N TRP A 551 -33.59 18.40 16.32
CA TRP A 551 -34.93 17.87 16.56
C TRP A 551 -35.77 18.71 17.53
N PRO A 552 -35.26 19.15 18.71
CA PRO A 552 -36.05 19.97 19.63
C PRO A 552 -36.43 21.33 19.02
N ARG A 553 -35.58 21.91 18.17
CA ARG A 553 -35.91 23.16 17.49
C ARG A 553 -36.95 22.96 16.39
N PHE A 554 -36.85 21.88 15.60
CA PHE A 554 -37.90 21.51 14.65
C PHE A 554 -39.26 21.39 15.34
N GLN A 555 -39.33 20.71 16.48
CA GLN A 555 -40.57 20.60 17.27
C GLN A 555 -41.09 21.96 17.75
N GLN A 556 -40.22 22.86 18.26
CA GLN A 556 -40.63 24.23 18.65
C GLN A 556 -41.27 25.00 17.48
N VAL A 557 -40.67 24.94 16.29
CA VAL A 557 -41.18 25.66 15.11
C VAL A 557 -42.50 25.05 14.61
N MET A 558 -42.62 23.71 14.59
CA MET A 558 -43.88 23.03 14.28
C MET A 558 -44.99 23.36 15.29
N ASP A 559 -44.65 23.50 16.57
CA ASP A 559 -45.58 23.95 17.60
C ASP A 559 -46.01 25.42 17.41
N MET A 560 -45.13 26.29 16.93
CA MET A 560 -45.47 27.67 16.53
C MET A 560 -46.40 27.72 15.31
N HIS A 561 -46.19 26.86 14.30
CA HIS A 561 -47.14 26.70 13.18
C HIS A 561 -48.51 26.21 13.68
N SER A 562 -48.52 25.21 14.56
CA SER A 562 -49.72 24.66 15.21
C SER A 562 -50.48 25.73 16.00
N GLU A 563 -49.77 26.57 16.76
CA GLU A 563 -50.36 27.64 17.56
C GLU A 563 -50.87 28.80 16.70
N SER A 564 -50.15 29.18 15.62
CA SER A 564 -50.61 30.16 14.63
C SER A 564 -51.94 29.73 14.01
N LEU A 565 -52.05 28.47 13.61
CA LEU A 565 -53.27 27.88 13.05
C LEU A 565 -54.45 27.90 14.04
N ARG A 566 -54.23 27.50 15.30
CA ARG A 566 -55.23 27.60 16.38
C ARG A 566 -55.66 29.06 16.66
N LYS A 567 -54.74 30.02 16.59
CA LYS A 567 -55.03 31.46 16.76
C LYS A 567 -55.82 32.04 15.59
N SER A 568 -55.54 31.58 14.37
CA SER A 568 -56.29 31.95 13.15
C SER A 568 -57.75 31.51 13.21
N ALA A 569 -58.02 30.34 13.81
CA ALA A 569 -59.38 29.88 14.15
C ALA A 569 -60.07 30.69 15.27
N GLY A 570 -59.40 31.70 15.85
CA GLY A 570 -59.89 32.47 16.99
C GLY A 570 -60.93 33.54 16.65
N THR A 571 -61.46 34.19 17.68
CA THR A 571 -62.36 35.37 17.60
C THR A 571 -61.76 36.61 18.27
N GLY A 572 -60.45 36.58 18.58
CA GLY A 572 -59.73 37.66 19.26
C GLY A 572 -59.19 38.74 18.32
N ARG A 573 -58.54 39.78 18.88
CA ARG A 573 -58.03 40.94 18.12
C ARG A 573 -57.13 40.60 16.91
N GLN A 574 -56.48 39.45 16.88
CA GLN A 574 -55.66 39.00 15.73
C GLN A 574 -56.51 38.39 14.59
N SER A 575 -57.66 37.77 14.87
CA SER A 575 -58.53 37.24 13.81
C SER A 575 -59.30 38.33 13.05
N ALA A 576 -59.35 39.55 13.59
CA ALA A 576 -59.89 40.72 12.90
C ALA A 576 -59.14 41.07 11.60
N ILE A 577 -57.86 40.70 11.48
CA ILE A 577 -57.05 40.90 10.26
C ILE A 577 -57.37 39.82 9.21
N ALA A 578 -57.55 38.56 9.64
CA ALA A 578 -57.98 37.44 8.79
C ALA A 578 -59.50 37.43 8.50
N SER A 579 -60.21 38.52 8.81
CA SER A 579 -61.68 38.61 8.66
C SER A 579 -62.13 38.40 7.21
N ALA A 580 -61.50 39.08 6.26
CA ALA A 580 -61.93 39.07 4.86
C ALA A 580 -61.98 37.67 4.22
N ALA A 581 -60.94 36.85 4.36
CA ALA A 581 -60.92 35.49 3.82
C ALA A 581 -61.92 34.57 4.56
N ASN A 582 -61.99 34.69 5.89
CA ASN A 582 -62.93 33.93 6.71
C ASN A 582 -64.41 34.31 6.43
N ASP A 583 -64.69 35.56 6.07
CA ASP A 583 -66.04 36.04 5.71
C ASP A 583 -66.41 35.67 4.27
N MET A 584 -65.46 35.69 3.33
CA MET A 584 -65.65 35.13 1.98
C MET A 584 -65.94 33.62 2.03
N ALA A 585 -65.28 32.88 2.94
CA ALA A 585 -65.54 31.45 3.15
C ALA A 585 -66.90 31.14 3.80
N LYS A 586 -67.53 32.10 4.49
CA LYS A 586 -68.94 31.96 4.94
C LYS A 586 -69.93 32.11 3.79
N GLN A 587 -69.55 32.82 2.73
CA GLN A 587 -70.39 33.13 1.58
C GLN A 587 -70.18 32.16 0.39
N SER A 588 -69.03 31.50 0.32
CA SER A 588 -68.63 30.63 -0.79
C SER A 588 -68.21 29.24 -0.33
N ALA A 589 -68.59 28.21 -1.09
CA ALA A 589 -68.15 26.83 -0.87
C ALA A 589 -66.74 26.53 -1.46
N ALA A 590 -66.01 27.54 -1.92
CA ALA A 590 -64.65 27.39 -2.43
C ALA A 590 -63.64 26.99 -1.32
N PRO A 591 -62.52 26.33 -1.66
CA PRO A 591 -61.45 26.08 -0.70
C PRO A 591 -60.89 27.36 -0.07
N HIS A 592 -60.56 27.31 1.22
CA HIS A 592 -59.92 28.43 1.92
C HIS A 592 -58.46 28.59 1.44
N PRO A 593 -57.91 29.81 1.27
CA PRO A 593 -56.52 29.99 0.84
C PRO A 593 -55.49 29.28 1.73
N LEU A 594 -55.75 29.22 3.05
CA LEU A 594 -54.93 28.48 4.01
C LEU A 594 -54.84 26.97 3.70
N THR A 595 -55.86 26.38 3.08
CA THR A 595 -55.86 24.96 2.69
C THR A 595 -54.79 24.66 1.66
N GLN A 596 -54.53 25.59 0.73
CA GLN A 596 -53.45 25.47 -0.23
C GLN A 596 -52.09 25.55 0.47
N LYS A 597 -51.86 26.58 1.32
CA LYS A 597 -50.62 26.72 2.12
C LYS A 597 -50.35 25.49 2.99
N PHE A 598 -51.36 25.01 3.71
CA PHE A 598 -51.28 23.80 4.54
C PHE A 598 -50.91 22.56 3.73
N ALA A 599 -51.55 22.37 2.57
CA ALA A 599 -51.30 21.20 1.73
C ALA A 599 -49.90 21.25 1.08
N GLN A 600 -49.40 22.43 0.68
CA GLN A 600 -48.04 22.62 0.17
C GLN A 600 -46.97 22.37 1.26
N PHE A 601 -47.25 22.78 2.50
CA PHE A 601 -46.40 22.49 3.66
C PHE A 601 -46.38 21.00 3.98
N MET A 602 -47.55 20.35 4.00
CA MET A 602 -47.70 18.91 4.21
C MET A 602 -47.00 18.11 3.10
N HIS A 603 -47.16 18.49 1.83
CA HIS A 603 -46.44 17.91 0.70
C HIS A 603 -44.93 17.98 0.90
N SER A 604 -44.41 19.17 1.25
CA SER A 604 -42.99 19.41 1.52
C SER A 604 -42.45 18.55 2.67
N LEU A 605 -43.23 18.41 3.77
CA LEU A 605 -42.89 17.56 4.91
C LEU A 605 -42.94 16.05 4.57
N LEU A 606 -43.92 15.62 3.78
CA LEU A 606 -44.07 14.22 3.35
C LEU A 606 -42.98 13.81 2.37
N LEU A 607 -42.65 14.65 1.39
CA LEU A 607 -41.55 14.43 0.46
C LEU A 607 -40.20 14.30 1.20
N LEU A 608 -39.97 15.16 2.20
CA LEU A 608 -38.82 15.05 3.11
C LEU A 608 -38.91 13.87 4.08
N SER A 609 -40.02 13.13 4.16
CA SER A 609 -40.21 12.00 5.09
C SER A 609 -40.50 10.68 4.37
N SER A 610 -40.13 10.60 3.09
CA SER A 610 -40.19 9.39 2.26
C SER A 610 -39.22 8.29 2.74
N ASP A 611 -38.01 8.69 3.17
CA ASP A 611 -36.93 7.84 3.72
C ASP A 611 -36.84 7.95 5.27
N ALA A 612 -37.98 8.19 5.94
CA ALA A 612 -38.04 8.40 7.39
C ALA A 612 -38.22 7.09 8.18
N GLY A 613 -37.66 7.05 9.39
CA GLY A 613 -38.01 6.03 10.39
C GLY A 613 -39.40 6.26 10.99
N ASP A 614 -40.10 5.18 11.37
CA ASP A 614 -41.47 5.24 11.89
C ASP A 614 -41.64 6.14 13.14
N ASP A 615 -40.65 6.13 14.04
CA ASP A 615 -40.70 6.81 15.34
C ASP A 615 -40.18 8.27 15.34
N GLU A 616 -39.99 8.88 14.16
CA GLU A 616 -39.44 10.23 14.10
C GLU A 616 -40.38 11.32 14.66
N PRO A 617 -39.84 12.37 15.32
CA PRO A 617 -40.64 13.52 15.80
C PRO A 617 -41.42 14.25 14.70
N SER A 618 -41.00 14.14 13.44
CA SER A 618 -41.68 14.61 12.23
C SER A 618 -43.11 14.08 12.12
N THR A 619 -43.29 12.76 12.28
CA THR A 619 -44.59 12.07 12.24
C THR A 619 -45.59 12.63 13.25
N ASN A 620 -45.16 12.79 14.50
CA ASN A 620 -46.05 13.26 15.57
C ASN A 620 -46.37 14.76 15.42
N SER A 621 -45.40 15.57 15.00
CA SER A 621 -45.63 17.00 14.70
C SER A 621 -46.58 17.19 13.51
N LEU A 622 -46.49 16.34 12.49
CA LEU A 622 -47.38 16.37 11.33
C LEU A 622 -48.82 15.99 11.72
N ARG A 623 -49.01 14.90 12.49
CA ARG A 623 -50.34 14.49 12.99
C ARG A 623 -51.00 15.58 13.85
N ARG A 624 -50.21 16.32 14.64
CA ARG A 624 -50.69 17.47 15.43
C ARG A 624 -51.19 18.61 14.52
N ILE A 625 -50.35 19.07 13.59
CA ILE A 625 -50.71 20.13 12.64
C ILE A 625 -51.94 19.74 11.81
N ARG A 626 -52.07 18.47 11.42
CA ARG A 626 -53.27 17.93 10.76
C ARG A 626 -54.53 18.07 11.62
N SER A 627 -54.48 17.65 12.88
CA SER A 627 -55.62 17.77 13.81
C SER A 627 -56.00 19.23 14.09
N ASP A 628 -55.03 20.15 14.16
CA ASP A 628 -55.29 21.59 14.30
C ASP A 628 -55.95 22.18 13.04
N PHE A 629 -55.60 21.67 11.86
CA PHE A 629 -56.20 22.07 10.58
C PHE A 629 -57.63 21.54 10.40
N GLU A 630 -57.88 20.28 10.78
CA GLU A 630 -59.22 19.70 10.82
C GLU A 630 -60.14 20.50 11.77
N ALA A 631 -59.62 20.89 12.94
CA ALA A 631 -60.34 21.76 13.89
C ALA A 631 -60.59 23.18 13.33
N PHE A 632 -59.60 23.78 12.64
CA PHE A 632 -59.74 25.07 11.95
C PHE A 632 -60.87 25.02 10.90
N LEU A 633 -60.83 24.06 9.98
CA LEU A 633 -61.86 23.89 8.93
C LEU A 633 -63.24 23.62 9.54
N THR A 634 -63.33 22.75 10.54
CA THR A 634 -64.58 22.44 11.25
C THR A 634 -65.18 23.72 11.83
N LYS A 635 -64.37 24.55 12.51
CA LYS A 635 -64.82 25.78 13.15
C LYS A 635 -65.22 26.88 12.15
N LEU A 636 -64.54 27.00 11.01
CA LEU A 636 -65.00 27.87 9.91
C LEU A 636 -66.32 27.37 9.32
N SER A 637 -66.44 26.06 9.09
CA SER A 637 -67.65 25.45 8.52
C SER A 637 -68.88 25.67 9.41
N ALA A 638 -68.70 25.70 10.74
CA ALA A 638 -69.77 26.02 11.69
C ALA A 638 -70.30 27.47 11.56
N GLY A 639 -69.56 28.37 10.90
CA GLY A 639 -70.01 29.71 10.52
C GLY A 639 -70.87 29.76 9.25
N ILE A 640 -71.01 28.65 8.53
CA ILE A 640 -71.88 28.53 7.34
C ILE A 640 -73.26 28.02 7.79
N SER A 641 -74.30 28.83 7.56
CA SER A 641 -75.69 28.52 7.96
C SER A 641 -76.35 27.42 7.11
N ASP A 642 -75.94 27.30 5.85
CA ASP A 642 -76.46 26.32 4.89
C ASP A 642 -75.69 24.99 5.01
N LYS A 643 -76.36 23.92 5.47
CA LYS A 643 -75.79 22.58 5.65
C LYS A 643 -75.12 22.06 4.37
N VAL A 644 -75.76 22.22 3.21
CA VAL A 644 -75.28 21.66 1.94
C VAL A 644 -74.07 22.42 1.44
N LYS A 645 -74.03 23.75 1.62
CA LYS A 645 -72.82 24.55 1.34
C LYS A 645 -71.70 24.23 2.33
N ARG A 646 -72.01 23.98 3.61
CA ARG A 646 -71.03 23.59 4.64
C ARG A 646 -70.33 22.26 4.33
N GLU A 647 -71.09 21.25 3.92
CA GLU A 647 -70.55 19.93 3.55
C GLU A 647 -69.74 20.02 2.25
N ARG A 648 -70.23 20.76 1.24
CA ARG A 648 -69.46 21.05 0.01
C ARG A 648 -68.17 21.84 0.28
N PHE A 649 -68.17 22.79 1.21
CA PHE A 649 -66.97 23.51 1.64
C PHE A 649 -65.93 22.55 2.23
N LEU A 650 -66.33 21.68 3.17
CA LEU A 650 -65.42 20.69 3.75
C LEU A 650 -64.88 19.72 2.69
N PHE A 651 -65.76 19.17 1.83
CA PHE A 651 -65.37 18.32 0.70
C PHE A 651 -64.34 19.00 -0.21
N ASN A 652 -64.60 20.23 -0.66
CA ASN A 652 -63.69 20.96 -1.55
C ASN A 652 -62.33 21.24 -0.91
N ASN A 653 -62.27 21.50 0.40
CA ASN A 653 -61.02 21.68 1.11
C ASN A 653 -60.22 20.37 1.21
N TYR A 654 -60.84 19.27 1.67
CA TYR A 654 -60.15 17.98 1.78
C TYR A 654 -59.76 17.40 0.41
N SER A 655 -60.58 17.59 -0.62
CA SER A 655 -60.26 17.23 -2.00
C SER A 655 -59.04 18.01 -2.53
N LEU A 656 -58.91 19.30 -2.19
CA LEU A 656 -57.73 20.10 -2.57
C LEU A 656 -56.47 19.60 -1.85
N THR A 657 -56.55 19.34 -0.54
CA THR A 657 -55.43 18.76 0.22
C THR A 657 -54.99 17.42 -0.34
N LEU A 658 -55.94 16.50 -0.58
CA LEU A 658 -55.65 15.18 -1.16
C LEU A 658 -55.02 15.28 -2.56
N THR A 659 -55.52 16.19 -3.40
CA THR A 659 -54.96 16.43 -4.74
C THR A 659 -53.51 16.90 -4.66
N ILE A 660 -53.20 17.85 -3.77
CA ILE A 660 -51.84 18.40 -3.63
C ILE A 660 -50.85 17.38 -3.07
N ILE A 661 -51.26 16.48 -2.17
CA ILE A 661 -50.36 15.43 -1.65
C ILE A 661 -50.35 14.14 -2.49
N SER A 662 -51.10 14.08 -3.60
CA SER A 662 -51.37 12.84 -4.35
C SER A 662 -50.11 12.18 -4.96
N ASP A 663 -49.08 12.95 -5.25
CA ASP A 663 -47.77 12.53 -5.79
C ASP A 663 -46.78 12.05 -4.72
N THR A 664 -47.01 12.33 -3.42
CA THR A 664 -46.05 12.01 -2.36
C THR A 664 -45.92 10.51 -2.09
N GLU A 665 -44.69 10.03 -1.89
CA GLU A 665 -44.38 8.60 -1.64
C GLU A 665 -43.98 8.34 -0.17
N GLY A 666 -44.05 7.08 0.24
CA GLY A 666 -43.67 6.62 1.59
C GLY A 666 -44.85 6.27 2.51
N LYS A 667 -44.54 5.58 3.61
CA LYS A 667 -45.53 5.04 4.55
C LYS A 667 -46.35 6.14 5.23
N LEU A 668 -45.70 7.22 5.70
CA LEU A 668 -46.37 8.37 6.31
C LEU A 668 -47.32 9.07 5.32
N ALA A 669 -46.95 9.15 4.04
CA ALA A 669 -47.78 9.72 2.99
C ALA A 669 -49.04 8.87 2.74
N SER A 670 -48.93 7.54 2.77
CA SER A 670 -50.10 6.65 2.64
C SER A 670 -51.08 6.77 3.82
N GLU A 671 -50.60 7.01 5.05
CA GLU A 671 -51.45 7.33 6.20
C GLU A 671 -52.21 8.65 5.99
N GLN A 672 -51.55 9.70 5.48
CA GLN A 672 -52.22 10.99 5.27
C GLN A 672 -53.23 10.93 4.11
N LYS A 673 -52.89 10.26 3.00
CA LYS A 673 -53.80 10.04 1.86
C LYS A 673 -55.06 9.30 2.28
N THR A 674 -54.91 8.15 2.97
CA THR A 674 -56.06 7.35 3.42
C THR A 674 -56.93 8.09 4.43
N HIS A 675 -56.34 8.91 5.32
CA HIS A 675 -57.09 9.79 6.23
C HIS A 675 -57.90 10.87 5.50
N PHE A 676 -57.29 11.61 4.56
CA PHE A 676 -58.01 12.64 3.80
C PHE A 676 -59.02 12.06 2.80
N GLU A 677 -58.78 10.88 2.25
CA GLU A 677 -59.79 10.13 1.48
C GLU A 677 -61.01 9.79 2.33
N ALA A 678 -60.83 9.33 3.57
CA ALA A 678 -61.94 9.00 4.46
C ALA A 678 -62.79 10.25 4.79
N LEU A 679 -62.14 11.37 5.07
CA LEU A 679 -62.82 12.66 5.28
C LEU A 679 -63.55 13.13 4.01
N MET A 680 -62.91 13.06 2.84
CA MET A 680 -63.54 13.42 1.55
C MET A 680 -64.77 12.55 1.26
N LYS A 681 -64.70 11.24 1.52
CA LYS A 681 -65.82 10.30 1.37
C LYS A 681 -66.96 10.63 2.35
N ALA A 682 -66.65 10.96 3.61
CA ALA A 682 -67.63 11.30 4.64
C ALA A 682 -68.42 12.59 4.35
N PHE A 683 -67.83 13.56 3.64
CA PHE A 683 -68.49 14.81 3.22
C PHE A 683 -68.93 14.82 1.75
N SER A 684 -68.97 13.66 1.07
CA SER A 684 -69.42 13.58 -0.33
C SER A 684 -70.89 14.02 -0.48
N PRO A 685 -71.22 14.88 -1.47
CA PRO A 685 -72.59 15.38 -1.66
C PRO A 685 -73.59 14.27 -2.05
N ASP A 686 -73.12 13.14 -2.60
CA ASP A 686 -73.99 12.06 -3.08
C ASP A 686 -74.71 11.32 -1.92
N HIS A 687 -74.16 11.39 -0.70
CA HIS A 687 -74.71 10.69 0.47
C HIS A 687 -76.05 11.26 1.00
N HIS A 688 -76.47 12.43 0.51
CA HIS A 688 -77.71 13.10 0.92
C HIS A 688 -78.81 13.11 -0.17
N SER A 689 -78.71 12.21 -1.15
CA SER A 689 -79.65 12.07 -2.28
C SER A 689 -80.49 10.78 -2.24
N ARG A 690 -80.65 10.20 -1.05
CA ARG A 690 -81.52 9.04 -0.74
C ARG A 690 -82.26 9.26 0.58
#